data_AF-A0A1V5KC67-F1
#
_entry.id   AF-A0A1V5KC67-F1
#
_cell.length_a   1.000
_cell.length_b   1.000
_cell.length_c   1.000
_cell.angle_alpha   90.00
_cell.angle_beta   90.00
_cell.angle_gamma   90.00
#
_symmetry.space_group_name_H-M   'P 1'
#
loop_
_entity.id
_entity.type
_entity.pdbx_description
1 polymer ?
#
loop_
_entity_poly.entity_id
_entity_poly.type
_entity_poly.pdbx_seq_one_letter_code
_entity_poly.pdbx_strand_id
1 'polypeptide(L)'
;MFKKIVNLMVPPDSRRRLFARALLKLVKNPSLIPHVMNRTNWNKFIYFRGVLRPEEIEKRLDRKFAEYGGAQSRVLPGDGNGYLNHVFRTNSRKDSAYADISDVEPENKSGIRKIAFYLPQYHPIPENDCWWGKGFTEWNNVGRGIPQFTGHYQPKLPGELGYYDLRVPQVRRRQAELAAQYGIFGFCFHFYWFAGKTLLEAPLKDFAEDESVTLPFCINWANENWTRSWDGLEREVLIKQSHSEKDDIAFIEHISSYLKHRNYIRINTRPLILVYRPSLLPDARSTAQRWRKWCRNNGIGEIYLAATHTFEHINPESIGFDAAVEFAPNTFPLEDIISSAEVANPDFTGQVFDYRDAIRHAMRYKKPDYKKFRGICPGWDNDPRKPGNGIILANSSPEAYGEWMDLLCDYTKQNFEKEERLVFINAWNEWAEGAYLEPDRKYGYAYLLAGAKARGRKRGFLTANPFEEKINSGKNDTAVIAHVYYPELWEELCGYLSNIKSGFDLFVSVPEGVEINDADIFAKFGGARIYRHENRGRDIFPFLRILSLIENCGYRYALKIHTKKSSHRKDGNEWRRDLYRGVAGTYGIDLKIRNIFDSSPKTGIIAPGSHILSSDYYWGQNAAAVKKLAGRAGYGPLTEKFNFAAGSMFWFRPRVFKPVLDLNILDCEFEKEEGQLDGTLAHSLERFFGLMALKSGFKIVPSDGVDGGTEKKYKYADAARRTGKEMPDGECEK
;
A
#
# COMPACT_ATOMS: atom_id res chain seq x y z
N MET A 1 24.79 -23.96 25.76
CA MET A 1 24.20 -22.61 25.97
C MET A 1 22.75 -22.54 25.44
N PHE A 2 22.51 -22.77 24.13
CA PHE A 2 21.17 -22.77 23.50
C PHE A 2 20.10 -23.67 24.20
N LYS A 3 20.49 -24.89 24.63
CA LYS A 3 19.60 -25.82 25.36
C LYS A 3 19.16 -25.29 26.74
N LYS A 4 19.98 -24.43 27.38
CA LYS A 4 19.63 -23.74 28.64
C LYS A 4 18.66 -22.58 28.36
N ILE A 5 18.87 -21.82 27.28
CA ILE A 5 18.00 -20.71 26.85
C ILE A 5 16.58 -21.20 26.49
N VAL A 6 16.47 -22.26 25.68
CA VAL A 6 15.18 -22.88 25.33
C VAL A 6 14.44 -23.42 26.56
N ASN A 7 15.18 -23.87 27.59
CA ASN A 7 14.56 -24.39 28.81
C ASN A 7 14.10 -23.28 29.77
N LEU A 8 14.65 -22.06 29.66
CA LEU A 8 14.35 -20.90 30.52
C LEU A 8 13.28 -19.97 29.92
N MET A 9 13.15 -19.90 28.60
CA MET A 9 12.31 -18.89 27.92
C MET A 9 11.05 -19.43 27.24
N VAL A 10 10.80 -20.74 27.28
CA VAL A 10 9.66 -21.36 26.59
C VAL A 10 8.91 -22.30 27.55
N PRO A 11 7.58 -22.14 27.72
CA PRO A 11 6.79 -22.96 28.64
C PRO A 11 7.00 -24.48 28.40
N PRO A 12 7.02 -25.31 29.46
CA PRO A 12 7.35 -26.75 29.39
C PRO A 12 6.56 -27.51 28.30
N ASP A 13 5.30 -27.13 28.09
CA ASP A 13 4.35 -27.88 27.25
C ASP A 13 4.06 -27.23 25.89
N SER A 14 4.83 -26.19 25.49
CA SER A 14 4.55 -25.52 24.22
C SER A 14 5.08 -26.31 23.01
N ARG A 15 4.28 -26.35 21.93
CA ARG A 15 4.70 -26.93 20.64
C ARG A 15 6.01 -26.32 20.11
N ARG A 16 6.31 -25.06 20.49
CA ARG A 16 7.56 -24.36 20.15
C ARG A 16 8.79 -24.94 20.86
N ARG A 17 8.67 -25.41 22.11
CA ARG A 17 9.75 -26.11 22.84
C ARG A 17 10.03 -27.48 22.24
N LEU A 18 8.99 -28.18 21.81
CA LEU A 18 9.10 -29.44 21.07
C LEU A 18 9.82 -29.25 19.74
N PHE A 19 9.44 -28.23 18.97
CA PHE A 19 10.06 -27.89 17.68
C PHE A 19 11.54 -27.49 17.84
N ALA A 20 11.87 -26.64 18.82
CA ALA A 20 13.25 -26.25 19.09
C ALA A 20 14.13 -27.44 19.53
N ARG A 21 13.58 -28.37 20.33
CA ARG A 21 14.27 -29.62 20.70
C ARG A 21 14.43 -30.58 19.52
N ALA A 22 13.46 -30.65 18.62
CA ALA A 22 13.53 -31.44 17.39
C ALA A 22 14.60 -30.88 16.43
N LEU A 23 14.65 -29.57 16.23
CA LEU A 23 15.68 -28.90 15.43
C LEU A 23 17.09 -29.14 16.02
N LEU A 24 17.24 -29.04 17.34
CA LEU A 24 18.50 -29.32 18.05
C LEU A 24 18.96 -30.78 17.90
N LYS A 25 18.02 -31.73 17.83
CA LYS A 25 18.33 -33.15 17.57
C LYS A 25 18.74 -33.38 16.11
N LEU A 26 18.07 -32.73 15.15
CA LEU A 26 18.35 -32.82 13.72
C LEU A 26 19.70 -32.21 13.33
N VAL A 27 20.07 -31.09 13.94
CA VAL A 27 21.38 -30.44 13.72
C VAL A 27 22.54 -31.29 14.26
N LYS A 28 22.30 -32.08 15.32
CA LYS A 28 23.33 -32.93 15.95
C LYS A 28 23.42 -34.35 15.39
N ASN A 29 22.34 -34.87 14.78
CA ASN A 29 22.32 -36.18 14.14
C ASN A 29 21.44 -36.10 12.88
N PRO A 30 22.03 -35.76 11.72
CA PRO A 30 21.31 -35.61 10.45
C PRO A 30 20.61 -36.89 9.96
N SER A 31 20.94 -38.06 10.51
CA SER A 31 20.34 -39.36 10.22
C SER A 31 19.02 -39.61 10.96
N LEU A 32 18.67 -38.81 11.98
CA LEU A 32 17.41 -38.91 12.73
C LEU A 32 16.33 -38.04 12.10
N ILE A 33 15.92 -38.31 10.87
CA ILE A 33 14.77 -37.66 10.23
C ILE A 33 13.50 -38.52 10.42
N PRO A 34 12.57 -38.19 11.33
CA PRO A 34 11.20 -38.65 11.25
C PRO A 34 10.24 -37.55 10.76
N HIS A 35 9.50 -37.90 9.70
CA HIS A 35 8.10 -37.61 9.30
C HIS A 35 7.31 -36.36 9.79
N VAL A 36 7.91 -35.32 10.38
CA VAL A 36 7.14 -34.19 10.99
C VAL A 36 7.41 -32.82 10.34
N MET A 37 8.22 -32.73 9.29
CA MET A 37 8.40 -31.46 8.55
C MET A 37 7.43 -31.34 7.38
N ASN A 38 6.63 -30.27 7.34
CA ASN A 38 5.86 -29.92 6.14
C ASN A 38 6.79 -29.42 5.02
N ARG A 39 6.34 -29.56 3.76
CA ARG A 39 7.15 -29.32 2.56
C ARG A 39 7.69 -27.88 2.47
N THR A 40 6.96 -26.91 3.01
CA THR A 40 7.36 -25.49 3.07
C THR A 40 8.55 -25.26 3.99
N ASN A 41 8.56 -25.89 5.16
CA ASN A 41 9.68 -25.80 6.10
C ASN A 41 10.90 -26.59 5.60
N TRP A 42 10.67 -27.69 4.87
CA TRP A 42 11.73 -28.44 4.20
C TRP A 42 12.40 -27.64 3.08
N ASN A 43 11.61 -26.98 2.22
CA ASN A 43 12.13 -26.14 1.14
C ASN A 43 12.87 -24.90 1.68
N LYS A 44 12.38 -24.29 2.76
CA LYS A 44 13.11 -23.22 3.46
C LYS A 44 14.43 -23.73 4.04
N PHE A 45 14.42 -24.89 4.69
CA PHE A 45 15.64 -25.50 5.24
C PHE A 45 16.68 -25.85 4.15
N ILE A 46 16.25 -26.41 3.02
CA ILE A 46 17.12 -26.69 1.87
C ILE A 46 17.65 -25.40 1.23
N TYR A 47 16.82 -24.37 1.08
CA TYR A 47 17.24 -23.05 0.60
C TYR A 47 18.29 -22.41 1.53
N PHE A 48 18.10 -22.49 2.85
CA PHE A 48 19.08 -21.97 3.80
C PHE A 48 20.40 -22.75 3.80
N ARG A 49 20.36 -24.07 3.60
CA ARG A 49 21.57 -24.92 3.58
C ARG A 49 22.37 -24.80 2.27
N GLY A 50 21.73 -24.43 1.17
CA GLY A 50 22.37 -24.28 -0.15
C GLY A 50 23.06 -22.94 -0.39
N VAL A 51 22.75 -21.91 0.41
CA VAL A 51 23.17 -20.52 0.12
C VAL A 51 24.00 -19.89 1.25
N LEU A 52 23.93 -20.40 2.48
CA LEU A 52 24.57 -19.76 3.65
C LEU A 52 25.36 -20.77 4.49
N ARG A 53 26.49 -20.34 5.04
CA ARG A 53 27.30 -21.18 5.94
C ARG A 53 26.59 -21.35 7.29
N PRO A 54 26.77 -22.47 8.01
CA PRO A 54 26.13 -22.71 9.31
C PRO A 54 26.29 -21.57 10.32
N GLU A 55 27.45 -20.89 10.35
CA GLU A 55 27.71 -19.78 11.27
C GLU A 55 26.91 -18.51 10.92
N GLU A 56 26.52 -18.31 9.65
CA GLU A 56 25.69 -17.20 9.20
C GLU A 56 24.21 -17.44 9.52
N ILE A 57 23.77 -18.70 9.49
CA ILE A 57 22.43 -19.11 9.93
C ILE A 57 22.31 -18.90 11.44
N GLU A 58 23.34 -19.28 12.21
CA GLU A 58 23.37 -19.09 13.67
C GLU A 58 23.35 -17.61 14.05
N LYS A 59 24.17 -16.76 13.40
CA LYS A 59 24.13 -15.29 13.61
C LYS A 59 22.79 -14.65 13.24
N ARG A 60 22.12 -15.11 12.18
CA ARG A 60 20.81 -14.59 11.77
C ARG A 60 19.71 -15.03 12.73
N LEU A 61 19.77 -16.26 13.22
CA LEU A 61 18.87 -16.75 14.25
C LEU A 61 19.10 -15.99 15.55
N ASP A 62 20.34 -15.78 15.98
CA ASP A 62 20.67 -15.01 17.17
C ASP A 62 20.22 -13.55 17.06
N ARG A 63 20.34 -12.92 15.88
CA ARG A 63 19.81 -11.57 15.65
C ARG A 63 18.27 -11.54 15.71
N LYS A 64 17.59 -12.51 15.10
CA LYS A 64 16.12 -12.65 15.24
C LYS A 64 15.72 -12.92 16.69
N PHE A 65 16.41 -13.80 17.40
CA PHE A 65 16.12 -14.12 18.80
C PHE A 65 16.43 -12.95 19.74
N ALA A 66 17.41 -12.10 19.41
CA ALA A 66 17.66 -10.84 20.11
C ALA A 66 16.55 -9.79 19.85
N GLU A 67 16.00 -9.74 18.63
CA GLU A 67 14.80 -8.94 18.31
C GLU A 67 13.55 -9.43 19.06
N TYR A 68 13.38 -10.75 19.21
CA TYR A 68 12.27 -11.33 20.01
C TYR A 68 12.51 -11.25 21.53
N GLY A 69 13.76 -11.24 21.99
CA GLY A 69 14.13 -11.13 23.41
C GLY A 69 13.91 -9.75 24.02
N GLY A 70 13.72 -8.72 23.19
CA GLY A 70 13.35 -7.36 23.60
C GLY A 70 11.84 -7.09 23.61
N ALA A 71 11.00 -8.02 23.15
CA ALA A 71 9.57 -7.88 23.20
C ALA A 71 9.05 -8.21 24.61
N GLN A 72 9.16 -7.25 25.54
CA GLN A 72 8.08 -7.12 26.52
C GLN A 72 6.78 -7.08 25.72
N SER A 73 5.84 -7.97 26.01
CA SER A 73 4.53 -7.93 25.39
C SER A 73 4.01 -6.51 25.55
N ARG A 74 3.89 -5.76 24.45
CA ARG A 74 3.20 -4.47 24.42
C ARG A 74 1.70 -4.77 24.52
N VAL A 75 1.32 -5.34 25.66
CA VAL A 75 -0.04 -5.39 26.16
C VAL A 75 -0.42 -3.94 26.41
N LEU A 76 -1.63 -3.59 26.00
CA LEU A 76 -2.25 -2.28 26.16
C LEU A 76 -1.83 -1.61 27.49
N PRO A 77 -1.38 -0.34 27.47
CA PRO A 77 -1.11 0.36 28.71
C PRO A 77 -2.42 0.60 29.47
N GLY A 78 -2.62 -0.16 30.57
CA GLY A 78 -3.24 0.25 31.84
C GLY A 78 -4.65 0.86 31.91
N ASP A 79 -5.27 1.31 30.81
CA ASP A 79 -6.55 2.02 30.86
C ASP A 79 -7.77 1.14 30.58
N GLY A 80 -7.59 -0.18 30.39
CA GLY A 80 -8.67 -1.18 30.27
C GLY A 80 -9.70 -0.99 29.14
N ASN A 81 -9.73 0.18 28.49
CA ASN A 81 -10.81 0.63 27.62
C ASN A 81 -10.33 0.96 26.21
N GLY A 82 -9.02 1.05 25.92
CA GLY A 82 -8.50 1.34 24.57
C GLY A 82 -9.01 0.39 23.47
N TYR A 83 -8.99 -0.92 23.73
CA TYR A 83 -9.53 -1.92 22.79
C TYR A 83 -11.04 -1.85 22.65
N LEU A 84 -11.77 -1.72 23.76
CA LEU A 84 -13.22 -1.59 23.74
C LEU A 84 -13.66 -0.32 23.00
N ASN A 85 -12.97 0.80 23.23
CA ASN A 85 -13.18 2.04 22.50
C ASN A 85 -12.89 1.90 21.01
N HIS A 86 -11.85 1.14 20.62
CA HIS A 86 -11.59 0.80 19.22
C HIS A 86 -12.76 0.02 18.63
N VAL A 87 -13.19 -1.06 19.26
CA VAL A 87 -14.33 -1.89 18.82
C VAL A 87 -15.61 -1.06 18.69
N PHE A 88 -15.93 -0.22 19.69
CA PHE A 88 -17.11 0.64 19.65
C PHE A 88 -17.03 1.65 18.51
N ARG A 89 -15.86 2.26 18.26
CA ARG A 89 -15.68 3.22 17.15
C ARG A 89 -15.78 2.54 15.79
N THR A 90 -15.16 1.38 15.61
CA THR A 90 -15.13 0.64 14.34
C THR A 90 -16.53 0.24 13.87
N ASN A 91 -17.44 -0.09 14.80
CA ASN A 91 -18.79 -0.53 14.45
C ASN A 91 -19.83 0.60 14.35
N SER A 92 -19.55 1.80 14.85
CA SER A 92 -20.56 2.88 14.99
C SER A 92 -20.32 4.12 14.15
N ARG A 93 -19.11 4.30 13.58
CA ARG A 93 -18.76 5.52 12.85
C ARG A 93 -18.40 5.26 11.39
N LYS A 94 -18.98 6.07 10.51
CA LYS A 94 -18.52 6.27 9.14
C LYS A 94 -17.09 6.82 9.16
N ASP A 95 -16.24 6.33 8.27
CA ASP A 95 -14.89 6.87 8.09
C ASP A 95 -14.95 8.27 7.45
N SER A 96 -13.89 9.06 7.57
CA SER A 96 -13.77 10.33 6.84
C SER A 96 -13.81 10.14 5.32
N ALA A 97 -13.37 8.98 4.82
CA ALA A 97 -13.46 8.61 3.41
C ALA A 97 -14.83 8.03 3.01
N TYR A 98 -15.79 7.93 3.93
CA TYR A 98 -17.12 7.42 3.63
C TYR A 98 -17.77 8.23 2.51
N ALA A 99 -18.39 7.53 1.56
CA ALA A 99 -19.19 8.16 0.53
C ALA A 99 -20.58 7.54 0.46
N ASP A 100 -21.60 8.39 0.34
CA ASP A 100 -22.95 7.95 -0.01
C ASP A 100 -23.02 7.58 -1.50
N ILE A 101 -24.14 6.97 -1.88
CA ILE A 101 -24.41 6.66 -3.28
C ILE A 101 -24.36 7.94 -4.10
N SER A 102 -23.80 7.84 -5.29
CA SER A 102 -23.56 8.96 -6.17
C SER A 102 -23.94 8.60 -7.58
N ASP A 103 -24.62 9.51 -8.26
CA ASP A 103 -24.90 9.44 -9.69
C ASP A 103 -23.60 9.73 -10.45
N VAL A 104 -22.71 8.74 -10.46
CA VAL A 104 -21.54 8.76 -11.33
C VAL A 104 -22.03 8.35 -12.71
N GLU A 105 -21.99 9.30 -13.65
CA GLU A 105 -22.14 8.97 -15.05
C GLU A 105 -21.06 7.94 -15.43
N PRO A 106 -21.43 6.77 -15.97
CA PRO A 106 -20.49 5.73 -16.40
C PRO A 106 -19.78 6.19 -17.68
N GLU A 107 -19.07 7.30 -17.62
CA GLU A 107 -18.18 7.75 -18.67
C GLU A 107 -16.94 6.86 -18.66
N ASN A 108 -17.02 5.69 -19.31
CA ASN A 108 -15.84 4.90 -19.62
C ASN A 108 -15.00 5.56 -20.76
N LYS A 109 -14.70 6.86 -20.61
CA LYS A 109 -13.81 7.63 -21.48
C LYS A 109 -12.38 7.08 -21.50
N SER A 110 -12.03 6.20 -20.56
CA SER A 110 -10.70 5.58 -20.49
C SER A 110 -10.49 4.48 -21.53
N GLY A 111 -11.57 3.85 -22.03
CA GLY A 111 -11.49 2.69 -22.91
C GLY A 111 -10.90 1.45 -22.25
N ILE A 112 -10.99 1.35 -20.92
CA ILE A 112 -10.47 0.22 -20.12
C ILE A 112 -11.66 -0.58 -19.60
N ARG A 113 -11.59 -1.91 -19.69
CA ARG A 113 -12.59 -2.83 -19.18
C ARG A 113 -12.12 -3.40 -17.84
N LYS A 114 -12.76 -2.95 -16.75
CA LYS A 114 -12.49 -3.39 -15.37
C LYS A 114 -13.34 -4.63 -15.08
N ILE A 115 -12.73 -5.78 -14.85
CA ILE A 115 -13.43 -7.05 -14.62
C ILE A 115 -13.22 -7.47 -13.16
N ALA A 116 -14.30 -7.62 -12.40
CA ALA A 116 -14.23 -8.03 -11.00
C ALA A 116 -14.48 -9.54 -10.86
N PHE A 117 -13.61 -10.25 -10.14
CA PHE A 117 -13.88 -11.64 -9.74
C PHE A 117 -15.13 -11.69 -8.86
N TYR A 118 -15.93 -12.75 -9.02
CA TYR A 118 -17.22 -12.88 -8.35
C TYR A 118 -17.34 -14.26 -7.70
N LEU A 119 -17.58 -14.28 -6.40
CA LEU A 119 -17.74 -15.47 -5.58
C LEU A 119 -19.23 -15.87 -5.51
N PRO A 120 -19.65 -17.02 -6.07
CA PRO A 120 -21.05 -17.43 -6.06
C PRO A 120 -21.51 -18.06 -4.73
N GLN A 121 -20.70 -18.05 -3.67
CA GLN A 121 -20.93 -18.91 -2.51
C GLN A 121 -22.13 -18.53 -1.62
N TYR A 122 -22.55 -17.26 -1.54
CA TYR A 122 -23.50 -16.71 -0.56
C TYR A 122 -24.95 -17.22 -0.69
N HIS A 123 -25.14 -18.53 -0.69
CA HIS A 123 -26.37 -19.29 -0.60
C HIS A 123 -26.03 -20.70 -0.10
N PRO A 124 -26.88 -21.33 0.72
CA PRO A 124 -26.62 -22.68 1.19
C PRO A 124 -26.77 -23.70 0.04
N ILE A 125 -25.93 -24.73 0.06
CA ILE A 125 -26.06 -25.93 -0.78
C ILE A 125 -25.94 -27.18 0.10
N PRO A 126 -26.54 -28.33 -0.29
CA PRO A 126 -26.53 -29.55 0.52
C PRO A 126 -25.13 -30.02 0.92
N GLU A 127 -24.15 -29.87 0.03
CA GLU A 127 -22.76 -30.24 0.28
C GLU A 127 -22.13 -29.39 1.40
N ASN A 128 -22.28 -28.08 1.32
CA ASN A 128 -21.77 -27.14 2.33
C ASN A 128 -22.44 -27.36 3.68
N ASP A 129 -23.75 -27.61 3.67
CA ASP A 129 -24.51 -27.94 4.88
C ASP A 129 -23.97 -29.21 5.56
N CYS A 130 -23.60 -30.22 4.77
CA CYS A 130 -22.99 -31.45 5.26
C CYS A 130 -21.58 -31.21 5.84
N TRP A 131 -20.77 -30.37 5.20
CA TRP A 131 -19.36 -30.19 5.55
C TRP A 131 -19.12 -29.20 6.69
N TRP A 132 -19.93 -28.15 6.77
CA TRP A 132 -19.71 -26.98 7.63
C TRP A 132 -20.89 -26.66 8.55
N GLY A 133 -22.02 -27.36 8.40
CA GLY A 133 -23.22 -27.20 9.20
C GLY A 133 -24.35 -26.54 8.42
N LYS A 134 -25.58 -26.86 8.82
CA LYS A 134 -26.81 -26.43 8.15
C LYS A 134 -26.88 -24.91 7.99
N GLY A 135 -27.14 -24.46 6.76
CA GLY A 135 -27.28 -23.05 6.40
C GLY A 135 -25.95 -22.33 6.19
N PHE A 136 -24.85 -23.03 5.95
CA PHE A 136 -23.54 -22.40 5.83
C PHE A 136 -23.46 -21.48 4.59
N THR A 137 -22.99 -20.26 4.82
CA THR A 137 -22.54 -19.29 3.82
C THR A 137 -21.27 -18.58 4.30
N GLU A 138 -20.56 -17.86 3.43
CA GLU A 138 -19.39 -17.08 3.82
C GLU A 138 -19.73 -15.99 4.86
N TRP A 139 -21.01 -15.59 4.98
CA TRP A 139 -21.47 -14.72 6.06
C TRP A 139 -21.20 -15.30 7.45
N ASN A 140 -21.19 -16.62 7.61
CA ASN A 140 -20.83 -17.28 8.86
C ASN A 140 -19.37 -17.01 9.25
N ASN A 141 -18.46 -16.88 8.28
CA ASN A 141 -17.07 -16.50 8.54
C ASN A 141 -16.98 -15.00 8.85
N VAL A 142 -17.58 -14.15 8.01
CA VAL A 142 -17.61 -12.69 8.18
C VAL A 142 -18.11 -12.28 9.57
N GLY A 143 -19.21 -12.89 10.03
CA GLY A 143 -19.82 -12.61 11.34
C GLY A 143 -18.95 -12.99 12.56
N ARG A 144 -17.87 -13.77 12.36
CA ARG A 144 -16.92 -14.15 13.42
C ARG A 144 -15.70 -13.23 13.49
N GLY A 145 -15.53 -12.32 12.53
CA GLY A 145 -14.38 -11.41 12.47
C GLY A 145 -14.29 -10.52 13.71
N ILE A 146 -13.11 -10.49 14.33
CA ILE A 146 -12.82 -9.63 15.48
C ILE A 146 -11.48 -8.89 15.28
N PRO A 147 -11.34 -7.64 15.74
CA PRO A 147 -10.06 -6.94 15.68
C PRO A 147 -8.97 -7.65 16.48
N GLN A 148 -7.89 -8.03 15.80
CA GLN A 148 -6.70 -8.66 16.39
C GLN A 148 -5.67 -7.65 16.93
N PHE A 149 -5.66 -6.41 16.40
CA PHE A 149 -4.74 -5.32 16.78
C PHE A 149 -5.43 -3.96 16.64
N THR A 150 -4.91 -2.92 17.31
CA THR A 150 -5.46 -1.56 17.24
C THR A 150 -5.47 -1.04 15.80
N GLY A 151 -6.60 -0.54 15.33
CA GLY A 151 -6.78 -0.09 13.94
C GLY A 151 -7.18 -1.19 12.95
N HIS A 152 -7.22 -2.46 13.37
CA HIS A 152 -7.73 -3.56 12.55
C HIS A 152 -9.26 -3.42 12.36
N TYR A 153 -9.71 -3.30 11.11
CA TYR A 153 -11.11 -3.18 10.75
C TYR A 153 -11.79 -4.54 10.59
N GLN A 154 -12.36 -5.04 11.69
CA GLN A 154 -13.25 -6.20 11.77
C GLN A 154 -14.33 -5.96 12.85
N PRO A 155 -15.51 -6.61 12.78
CA PRO A 155 -16.03 -7.30 11.60
C PRO A 155 -16.26 -6.32 10.43
N LYS A 156 -16.08 -6.80 9.19
CA LYS A 156 -16.46 -6.06 7.98
C LYS A 156 -17.96 -6.25 7.72
N LEU A 157 -18.73 -5.18 7.82
CA LEU A 157 -20.19 -5.25 7.81
C LEU A 157 -20.77 -4.70 6.49
N PRO A 158 -21.66 -5.44 5.80
CA PRO A 158 -22.23 -4.99 4.54
C PRO A 158 -23.10 -3.73 4.70
N GLY A 159 -23.06 -2.91 3.64
CA GLY A 159 -23.85 -1.68 3.48
C GLY A 159 -25.26 -1.98 2.94
N GLU A 160 -25.62 -1.41 1.78
CA GLU A 160 -26.99 -1.45 1.26
C GLU A 160 -27.54 -2.85 0.99
N LEU A 161 -26.68 -3.82 0.61
CA LEU A 161 -27.11 -5.17 0.22
C LEU A 161 -27.32 -6.10 1.43
N GLY A 162 -26.81 -5.72 2.60
CA GLY A 162 -26.89 -6.53 3.81
C GLY A 162 -26.26 -7.93 3.68
N TYR A 163 -26.63 -8.83 4.57
CA TYR A 163 -26.25 -10.25 4.54
C TYR A 163 -27.13 -11.01 3.55
N TYR A 164 -26.88 -10.81 2.25
CA TYR A 164 -27.76 -11.29 1.19
C TYR A 164 -27.67 -12.79 0.91
N ASP A 165 -28.67 -13.30 0.18
CA ASP A 165 -28.67 -14.63 -0.43
C ASP A 165 -28.67 -14.48 -1.96
N LEU A 166 -27.69 -15.11 -2.63
CA LEU A 166 -27.52 -14.99 -4.08
C LEU A 166 -28.59 -15.69 -4.91
N ARG A 167 -29.55 -16.39 -4.32
CA ARG A 167 -30.76 -16.90 -4.99
C ARG A 167 -31.83 -15.82 -5.19
N VAL A 168 -31.70 -14.66 -4.52
CA VAL A 168 -32.64 -13.55 -4.62
C VAL A 168 -32.34 -12.73 -5.88
N PRO A 169 -33.26 -12.65 -6.87
CA PRO A 169 -33.01 -11.93 -8.12
C PRO A 169 -32.69 -10.44 -7.92
N GLN A 170 -33.37 -9.78 -6.99
CA GLN A 170 -33.18 -8.35 -6.70
C GLN A 170 -31.75 -8.04 -6.24
N VAL A 171 -31.11 -8.96 -5.50
CA VAL A 171 -29.72 -8.80 -5.06
C VAL A 171 -28.78 -8.82 -6.26
N ARG A 172 -28.91 -9.83 -7.14
CA ARG A 172 -28.06 -9.95 -8.33
C ARG A 172 -28.23 -8.79 -9.30
N ARG A 173 -29.48 -8.35 -9.52
CA ARG A 173 -29.78 -7.15 -10.33
C ARG A 173 -29.13 -5.92 -9.73
N ARG A 174 -29.28 -5.71 -8.43
CA ARG A 174 -28.70 -4.55 -7.75
C ARG A 174 -27.17 -4.56 -7.77
N GLN A 175 -26.53 -5.72 -7.62
CA GLN A 175 -25.08 -5.86 -7.78
C GLN A 175 -24.64 -5.48 -9.20
N ALA A 176 -25.38 -5.94 -10.22
CA ALA A 176 -25.10 -5.60 -11.61
C ALA A 176 -25.29 -4.10 -11.91
N GLU A 177 -26.33 -3.49 -11.36
CA GLU A 177 -26.59 -2.05 -11.45
C GLU A 177 -25.45 -1.24 -10.82
N LEU A 178 -25.04 -1.57 -9.58
CA LEU A 178 -23.94 -0.89 -8.90
C LEU A 178 -22.63 -1.04 -9.67
N ALA A 179 -22.32 -2.25 -10.15
CA ALA A 179 -21.12 -2.50 -10.95
C ALA A 179 -21.10 -1.62 -12.20
N ALA A 180 -22.21 -1.58 -12.95
CA ALA A 180 -22.32 -0.74 -14.14
C ALA A 180 -22.20 0.76 -13.82
N GLN A 181 -22.90 1.23 -12.78
CA GLN A 181 -22.89 2.62 -12.32
C GLN A 181 -21.47 3.13 -12.00
N TYR A 182 -20.63 2.28 -11.41
CA TYR A 182 -19.26 2.64 -11.05
C TYR A 182 -18.19 2.17 -12.05
N GLY A 183 -18.61 1.81 -13.27
CA GLY A 183 -17.70 1.52 -14.38
C GLY A 183 -16.94 0.19 -14.26
N ILE A 184 -17.48 -0.77 -13.51
CA ILE A 184 -17.08 -2.17 -13.60
C ILE A 184 -17.70 -2.74 -14.87
N PHE A 185 -16.86 -3.18 -15.81
CA PHE A 185 -17.29 -3.66 -17.11
C PHE A 185 -18.01 -5.01 -17.02
N GLY A 186 -17.65 -5.86 -16.06
CA GLY A 186 -18.31 -7.16 -15.91
C GLY A 186 -17.73 -8.02 -14.80
N PHE A 187 -18.39 -9.16 -14.58
CA PHE A 187 -18.02 -10.12 -13.55
C PHE A 187 -17.31 -11.34 -14.12
N CYS A 188 -16.27 -11.82 -13.42
CA CYS A 188 -15.62 -13.09 -13.69
C CYS A 188 -16.01 -14.08 -12.59
N PHE A 189 -16.99 -14.92 -12.88
CA PHE A 189 -17.52 -15.89 -11.92
C PHE A 189 -16.51 -17.00 -11.67
N HIS A 190 -16.21 -17.27 -10.40
CA HIS A 190 -15.59 -18.53 -10.02
C HIS A 190 -16.55 -19.67 -10.36
N PHE A 191 -16.08 -20.62 -11.15
CA PHE A 191 -16.86 -21.76 -11.58
C PHE A 191 -16.24 -23.05 -11.05
N TYR A 192 -17.05 -23.86 -10.38
CA TYR A 192 -16.61 -25.06 -9.68
C TYR A 192 -17.19 -26.31 -10.37
N TRP A 193 -16.35 -26.94 -11.18
CA TRP A 193 -16.65 -28.16 -11.91
C TRP A 193 -15.73 -29.29 -11.47
N PHE A 194 -16.31 -30.42 -11.07
CA PHE A 194 -15.63 -31.61 -10.52
C PHE A 194 -15.97 -32.86 -11.33
N ALA A 195 -15.60 -32.87 -12.61
CA ALA A 195 -15.74 -34.01 -13.50
C ALA A 195 -17.18 -34.57 -13.62
N GLY A 196 -18.12 -33.70 -14.00
CA GLY A 196 -19.53 -34.03 -14.18
C GLY A 196 -20.45 -33.53 -13.07
N LYS A 197 -19.89 -32.94 -12.01
CA LYS A 197 -20.64 -32.31 -10.93
C LYS A 197 -20.26 -30.84 -10.78
N THR A 198 -21.26 -29.96 -10.77
CA THR A 198 -21.06 -28.55 -10.42
C THR A 198 -21.41 -28.28 -8.97
N LEU A 199 -20.72 -27.29 -8.37
CA LEU A 199 -21.06 -26.72 -7.08
C LEU A 199 -21.22 -25.20 -7.26
N LEU A 200 -22.17 -24.59 -6.56
CA LEU A 200 -22.43 -23.14 -6.59
C LEU A 200 -22.75 -22.55 -7.98
N GLU A 201 -23.23 -23.35 -8.94
CA GLU A 201 -23.53 -22.85 -10.29
C GLU A 201 -24.80 -21.99 -10.36
N ALA A 202 -25.74 -22.18 -9.43
CA ALA A 202 -27.06 -21.54 -9.47
C ALA A 202 -27.02 -20.02 -9.65
N PRO A 203 -26.18 -19.24 -8.94
CA PRO A 203 -26.09 -17.79 -9.18
C PRO A 203 -25.62 -17.40 -10.56
N LEU A 204 -24.67 -18.13 -11.17
CA LEU A 204 -24.22 -17.86 -12.55
C LEU A 204 -25.32 -18.18 -13.55
N LYS A 205 -25.98 -19.33 -13.37
CA LYS A 205 -27.10 -19.74 -14.22
C LYS A 205 -28.22 -18.71 -14.17
N ASP A 206 -28.67 -18.34 -12.97
CA ASP A 206 -29.71 -17.34 -12.76
C ASP A 206 -29.31 -15.96 -13.32
N PHE A 207 -28.04 -15.57 -13.21
CA PHE A 207 -27.53 -14.31 -13.75
C PHE A 207 -27.54 -14.31 -15.29
N ALA A 208 -27.23 -15.44 -15.92
CA ALA A 208 -27.25 -15.59 -17.37
C ALA A 208 -28.69 -15.68 -17.94
N GLU A 209 -29.63 -16.26 -17.18
CA GLU A 209 -31.03 -16.41 -17.58
C GLU A 209 -31.88 -15.15 -17.34
N ASP A 210 -31.45 -14.27 -16.43
CA ASP A 210 -32.16 -13.01 -16.14
C ASP A 210 -31.90 -11.95 -17.22
N GLU A 211 -32.85 -11.81 -18.15
CA GLU A 211 -32.73 -10.87 -19.26
C GLU A 211 -32.64 -9.39 -18.84
N SER A 212 -33.04 -9.04 -17.62
CA SER A 212 -32.89 -7.68 -17.08
C SER A 212 -31.44 -7.33 -16.74
N VAL A 213 -30.58 -8.34 -16.58
CA VAL A 213 -29.16 -8.16 -16.28
C VAL A 213 -28.37 -8.06 -17.58
N THR A 214 -27.94 -6.85 -17.91
CA THR A 214 -27.14 -6.58 -19.11
C THR A 214 -25.63 -6.57 -18.86
N LEU A 215 -25.20 -6.61 -17.59
CA LEU A 215 -23.79 -6.57 -17.23
C LEU A 215 -23.05 -7.79 -17.81
N PRO A 216 -21.95 -7.57 -18.55
CA PRO A 216 -21.13 -8.65 -19.09
C PRO A 216 -20.56 -9.60 -18.03
N PHE A 217 -20.33 -10.86 -18.42
CA PHE A 217 -19.68 -11.84 -17.55
C PHE A 217 -18.77 -12.84 -18.28
N CYS A 218 -17.82 -13.43 -17.56
CA CYS A 218 -17.06 -14.60 -17.99
C CYS A 218 -16.80 -15.57 -16.83
N ILE A 219 -16.12 -16.67 -17.13
CA ILE A 219 -15.84 -17.75 -16.18
C ILE A 219 -14.34 -17.84 -15.87
N ASN A 220 -14.03 -18.02 -14.58
CA ASN A 220 -12.75 -18.52 -14.08
C ASN A 220 -12.96 -19.91 -13.46
N TRP A 221 -12.45 -20.95 -14.12
CA TRP A 221 -12.53 -22.31 -13.60
C TRP A 221 -11.57 -22.50 -12.42
N ALA A 222 -12.12 -22.64 -11.22
CA ALA A 222 -11.40 -22.99 -10.00
C ALA A 222 -11.06 -24.48 -10.02
N ASN A 223 -10.08 -24.86 -10.85
CA ASN A 223 -9.77 -26.23 -11.23
C ASN A 223 -8.93 -27.01 -10.19
N GLU A 224 -9.05 -26.64 -8.91
CA GLU A 224 -8.37 -27.27 -7.78
C GLU A 224 -9.31 -28.18 -6.97
N ASN A 225 -8.74 -29.01 -6.11
CA ASN A 225 -9.54 -29.81 -5.17
C ASN A 225 -10.30 -28.89 -4.21
N TRP A 226 -11.55 -29.22 -3.91
CA TRP A 226 -12.22 -28.59 -2.77
C TRP A 226 -11.72 -29.24 -1.49
N THR A 227 -11.13 -28.46 -0.60
CA THR A 227 -10.57 -28.96 0.66
C THR A 227 -11.21 -28.26 1.84
N ARG A 228 -11.21 -28.93 3.01
CA ARG A 228 -11.73 -28.35 4.25
C ARG A 228 -10.83 -27.28 4.83
N SER A 229 -9.54 -27.36 4.51
CA SER A 229 -8.52 -26.41 4.90
C SER A 229 -8.41 -25.31 3.84
N TRP A 230 -8.85 -24.10 4.19
CA TRP A 230 -8.79 -22.87 3.37
C TRP A 230 -7.34 -22.37 3.09
N ASP A 231 -6.34 -23.24 3.23
CA ASP A 231 -4.91 -22.97 2.97
C ASP A 231 -4.36 -23.77 1.77
N GLY A 232 -5.20 -24.54 1.07
CA GLY A 232 -4.81 -25.33 -0.08
C GLY A 232 -3.91 -26.52 0.26
N LEU A 233 -3.68 -26.82 1.56
CA LEU A 233 -2.97 -28.01 1.99
C LEU A 233 -3.96 -29.18 2.11
N GLU A 234 -3.69 -30.25 1.37
CA GLU A 234 -4.49 -31.47 1.19
C GLU A 234 -4.64 -32.32 2.47
N ARG A 235 -5.21 -31.77 3.55
CA ARG A 235 -5.43 -32.56 4.78
C ARG A 235 -6.80 -33.22 4.84
N GLU A 236 -7.83 -32.62 4.24
CA GLU A 236 -9.14 -33.25 4.02
C GLU A 236 -9.75 -32.75 2.71
N VAL A 237 -9.69 -33.55 1.64
CA VAL A 237 -10.35 -33.25 0.35
C VAL A 237 -11.84 -33.58 0.48
N LEU A 238 -12.70 -32.58 0.29
CA LEU A 238 -14.17 -32.70 0.33
C LEU A 238 -14.72 -33.19 -1.01
N ILE A 239 -14.20 -32.66 -2.12
CA ILE A 239 -14.43 -33.18 -3.47
C ILE A 239 -13.14 -33.07 -4.28
N LYS A 240 -12.75 -34.18 -4.92
CA LYS A 240 -11.50 -34.29 -5.67
C LYS A 240 -11.70 -33.86 -7.12
N GLN A 241 -10.71 -33.17 -7.65
CA GLN A 241 -10.61 -32.86 -9.07
C GLN A 241 -9.95 -34.00 -9.85
N SER A 242 -10.53 -34.34 -11.00
CA SER A 242 -10.03 -35.39 -11.88
C SER A 242 -9.96 -34.88 -13.31
N HIS A 243 -8.76 -34.60 -13.78
CA HIS A 243 -8.51 -34.09 -15.12
C HIS A 243 -8.23 -35.23 -16.10
N SER A 244 -8.99 -35.31 -17.19
CA SER A 244 -8.83 -36.32 -18.24
C SER A 244 -9.29 -35.77 -19.58
N GLU A 245 -8.88 -36.36 -20.70
CA GLU A 245 -9.34 -35.89 -22.02
C GLU A 245 -10.86 -35.93 -22.18
N LYS A 246 -11.52 -36.92 -21.55
CA LYS A 246 -12.98 -37.01 -21.51
C LYS A 246 -13.59 -35.87 -20.69
N ASP A 247 -12.97 -35.54 -19.56
CA ASP A 247 -13.42 -34.43 -18.72
C ASP A 247 -13.20 -33.07 -19.40
N ASP A 248 -12.10 -32.89 -20.13
CA ASP A 248 -11.85 -31.66 -20.89
C ASP A 248 -13.02 -31.37 -21.85
N ILE A 249 -13.53 -32.41 -22.54
CA ILE A 249 -14.67 -32.29 -23.44
C ILE A 249 -15.97 -32.05 -22.66
N ALA A 250 -16.21 -32.78 -21.56
CA ALA A 250 -17.40 -32.60 -20.74
C ALA A 250 -17.49 -31.18 -20.15
N PHE A 251 -16.37 -30.64 -19.69
CA PHE A 251 -16.29 -29.28 -19.16
C PHE A 251 -16.63 -28.23 -20.23
N ILE A 252 -15.97 -28.28 -21.39
CA ILE A 252 -16.18 -27.26 -22.44
C ILE A 252 -17.59 -27.36 -23.03
N GLU A 253 -18.15 -28.57 -23.11
CA GLU A 253 -19.53 -28.80 -23.51
C GLU A 253 -20.51 -28.20 -22.50
N HIS A 254 -20.30 -28.44 -21.20
CA HIS A 254 -21.15 -27.91 -20.13
C HIS A 254 -21.22 -26.39 -20.15
N ILE A 255 -20.07 -25.71 -20.26
CA ILE A 255 -20.05 -24.23 -20.24
C ILE A 255 -20.43 -23.61 -21.59
N SER A 256 -20.67 -24.40 -22.63
CA SER A 256 -20.88 -23.92 -24.00
C SER A 256 -22.10 -22.99 -24.15
N SER A 257 -23.14 -23.21 -23.36
CA SER A 257 -24.32 -22.33 -23.30
C SER A 257 -23.93 -20.92 -22.84
N TYR A 258 -23.10 -20.80 -21.81
CA TYR A 258 -22.56 -19.53 -21.35
C TYR A 258 -21.65 -18.88 -22.41
N LEU A 259 -20.77 -19.65 -23.06
CA LEU A 259 -19.88 -19.11 -24.11
C LEU A 259 -20.65 -18.52 -25.31
N LYS A 260 -21.85 -19.05 -25.60
CA LYS A 260 -22.77 -18.56 -26.63
C LYS A 260 -23.61 -17.37 -26.17
N HIS A 261 -23.63 -17.07 -24.86
CA HIS A 261 -24.46 -16.00 -24.32
C HIS A 261 -24.08 -14.63 -24.89
N ARG A 262 -25.10 -13.78 -25.13
CA ARG A 262 -24.95 -12.45 -25.75
C ARG A 262 -24.05 -11.52 -24.94
N ASN A 263 -24.17 -11.58 -23.61
CA ASN A 263 -23.40 -10.75 -22.68
C ASN A 263 -22.06 -11.39 -22.25
N TYR A 264 -21.67 -12.53 -22.82
CA TYR A 264 -20.41 -13.16 -22.46
C TYR A 264 -19.21 -12.29 -22.90
N ILE A 265 -18.25 -12.07 -22.00
CA ILE A 265 -17.08 -11.22 -22.26
C ILE A 265 -16.22 -11.85 -23.35
N ARG A 266 -15.93 -11.04 -24.37
CA ARG A 266 -15.11 -11.43 -25.51
C ARG A 266 -13.93 -10.48 -25.70
N ILE A 267 -12.80 -11.01 -26.14
CA ILE A 267 -11.63 -10.23 -26.55
C ILE A 267 -11.39 -10.54 -28.02
N ASN A 268 -11.51 -9.53 -28.89
CA ASN A 268 -11.46 -9.70 -30.35
C ASN A 268 -12.41 -10.82 -30.81
N THR A 269 -13.68 -10.73 -30.42
CA THR A 269 -14.76 -11.72 -30.66
C THR A 269 -14.60 -13.10 -30.02
N ARG A 270 -13.46 -13.40 -29.37
CA ARG A 270 -13.19 -14.70 -28.75
C ARG A 270 -13.73 -14.76 -27.30
N PRO A 271 -14.58 -15.73 -26.92
CA PRO A 271 -15.05 -15.90 -25.54
C PRO A 271 -13.88 -16.11 -24.58
N LEU A 272 -13.83 -15.32 -23.50
CA LEU A 272 -12.78 -15.39 -22.50
C LEU A 272 -13.04 -16.51 -21.47
N ILE A 273 -12.07 -17.40 -21.28
CA ILE A 273 -12.10 -18.44 -20.24
C ILE A 273 -10.81 -18.32 -19.43
N LEU A 274 -10.95 -18.16 -18.11
CA LEU A 274 -9.84 -18.20 -17.17
C LEU A 274 -9.73 -19.60 -16.57
N VAL A 275 -8.49 -20.05 -16.33
CA VAL A 275 -8.20 -21.25 -15.55
C VAL A 275 -7.32 -20.85 -14.37
N TYR A 276 -7.74 -21.25 -13.17
CA TYR A 276 -7.11 -20.78 -11.94
C TYR A 276 -5.70 -21.36 -11.71
N ARG A 277 -5.52 -22.66 -11.96
CA ARG A 277 -4.25 -23.39 -11.81
C ARG A 277 -3.99 -24.33 -13.00
N PRO A 278 -3.52 -23.81 -14.14
CA PRO A 278 -3.29 -24.61 -15.34
C PRO A 278 -2.30 -25.77 -15.14
N SER A 279 -1.36 -25.69 -14.19
CA SER A 279 -0.40 -26.79 -13.94
C SER A 279 -1.03 -28.08 -13.39
N LEU A 280 -2.28 -28.01 -12.90
CA LEU A 280 -3.00 -29.21 -12.45
C LEU A 280 -3.54 -30.04 -13.63
N LEU A 281 -3.58 -29.46 -14.84
CA LEU A 281 -3.92 -30.19 -16.06
C LEU A 281 -2.75 -31.11 -16.44
N PRO A 282 -2.98 -32.40 -16.75
CA PRO A 282 -1.93 -33.34 -17.15
C PRO A 282 -1.13 -32.84 -18.35
N ASP A 283 -1.81 -32.24 -19.32
CA ASP A 283 -1.22 -31.51 -20.43
C ASP A 283 -2.15 -30.34 -20.81
N ALA A 284 -1.82 -29.15 -20.31
CA ALA A 284 -2.58 -27.94 -20.54
C ALA A 284 -2.64 -27.53 -22.03
N ARG A 285 -1.59 -27.83 -22.82
CA ARG A 285 -1.55 -27.50 -24.24
C ARG A 285 -2.51 -28.39 -25.03
N SER A 286 -2.48 -29.69 -24.78
CA SER A 286 -3.41 -30.63 -25.40
C SER A 286 -4.87 -30.35 -24.99
N THR A 287 -5.08 -29.98 -23.72
CA THR A 287 -6.40 -29.54 -23.21
C THR A 287 -6.92 -28.31 -23.95
N ALA A 288 -6.08 -27.27 -24.08
CA ALA A 288 -6.42 -26.07 -24.84
C ALA A 288 -6.76 -26.38 -26.31
N GLN A 289 -6.02 -27.28 -26.96
CA GLN A 289 -6.29 -27.72 -28.33
C GLN A 289 -7.63 -28.45 -28.45
N ARG A 290 -7.96 -29.34 -27.50
CA ARG A 290 -9.25 -30.04 -27.45
C ARG A 290 -10.41 -29.05 -27.32
N TRP A 291 -10.32 -28.09 -26.38
CA TRP A 291 -11.34 -27.07 -26.19
C TRP A 291 -11.55 -26.21 -27.43
N ARG A 292 -10.47 -25.70 -28.03
CA ARG A 292 -10.53 -24.90 -29.26
C ARG A 292 -11.15 -25.69 -30.41
N LYS A 293 -10.75 -26.95 -30.60
CA LYS A 293 -11.32 -27.83 -31.64
C LYS A 293 -12.81 -28.05 -31.42
N TRP A 294 -13.21 -28.37 -30.20
CA TRP A 294 -14.61 -28.58 -29.84
C TRP A 294 -15.45 -27.31 -30.05
N CYS A 295 -14.96 -26.14 -29.62
CA CYS A 295 -15.65 -24.86 -29.77
C CYS A 295 -15.86 -24.47 -31.24
N ARG A 296 -14.85 -24.64 -32.09
CA ARG A 296 -14.97 -24.39 -33.54
C ARG A 296 -16.00 -25.30 -34.19
N ASN A 297 -16.01 -26.58 -33.83
CA ASN A 297 -16.95 -27.56 -34.38
C ASN A 297 -18.40 -27.34 -33.92
N ASN A 298 -18.63 -26.65 -32.80
CA ASN A 298 -19.95 -26.46 -32.20
C ASN A 298 -20.47 -25.01 -32.29
N GLY A 299 -19.95 -24.22 -33.24
CA GLY A 299 -20.47 -22.89 -33.58
C GLY A 299 -20.08 -21.77 -32.61
N ILE A 300 -19.10 -21.99 -31.72
CA ILE A 300 -18.57 -20.95 -30.81
C ILE A 300 -17.42 -20.19 -31.47
N GLY A 301 -16.68 -20.86 -32.36
CA GLY A 301 -15.50 -20.29 -33.00
C GLY A 301 -14.25 -20.42 -32.11
N GLU A 302 -13.38 -19.42 -32.18
CA GLU A 302 -12.13 -19.39 -31.41
C GLU A 302 -12.34 -18.82 -30.00
N ILE A 303 -11.63 -19.35 -29.01
CA ILE A 303 -11.71 -18.93 -27.60
C ILE A 303 -10.44 -18.19 -27.15
N TYR A 304 -10.55 -17.36 -26.11
CA TYR A 304 -9.42 -16.67 -25.47
C TYR A 304 -9.15 -17.34 -24.13
N LEU A 305 -8.00 -18.01 -23.99
CA LEU A 305 -7.61 -18.73 -22.78
C LEU A 305 -6.64 -17.90 -21.95
N ALA A 306 -6.96 -17.69 -20.67
CA ALA A 306 -6.14 -16.94 -19.75
C ALA A 306 -5.78 -17.76 -18.50
N ALA A 307 -4.51 -17.70 -18.10
CA ALA A 307 -3.99 -18.36 -16.90
C ALA A 307 -4.02 -17.39 -15.72
N THR A 308 -4.61 -17.79 -14.60
CA THR A 308 -4.54 -16.97 -13.38
C THR A 308 -3.18 -17.12 -12.72
N HIS A 309 -2.48 -16.00 -12.53
CA HIS A 309 -1.18 -15.95 -11.88
C HIS A 309 -1.34 -15.69 -10.39
N THR A 310 -1.74 -16.74 -9.68
CA THR A 310 -1.93 -16.72 -8.21
C THR A 310 -0.71 -17.27 -7.48
N PHE A 311 -0.33 -18.52 -7.78
CA PHE A 311 0.83 -19.20 -7.19
C PHE A 311 1.92 -19.52 -8.23
N GLU A 312 1.50 -19.59 -9.49
CA GLU A 312 2.32 -20.01 -10.61
C GLU A 312 2.46 -18.83 -11.59
N HIS A 313 3.64 -18.67 -12.15
CA HIS A 313 3.96 -17.60 -13.10
C HIS A 313 4.47 -18.19 -14.41
N ILE A 314 3.67 -19.10 -14.97
CA ILE A 314 3.98 -19.81 -16.21
C ILE A 314 3.79 -18.87 -17.40
N ASN A 315 4.65 -18.95 -18.41
CA ASN A 315 4.39 -18.25 -19.67
C ASN A 315 3.16 -18.90 -20.35
N PRO A 316 2.04 -18.19 -20.56
CA PRO A 316 0.81 -18.76 -21.12
C PRO A 316 1.01 -19.40 -22.50
N GLU A 317 1.89 -18.87 -23.35
CA GLU A 317 2.16 -19.43 -24.67
C GLU A 317 2.74 -20.84 -24.59
N SER A 318 3.53 -21.13 -23.54
CA SER A 318 4.16 -22.44 -23.31
C SER A 318 3.14 -23.55 -23.04
N ILE A 319 1.94 -23.19 -22.58
CA ILE A 319 0.84 -24.11 -22.28
C ILE A 319 -0.33 -23.98 -23.26
N GLY A 320 -0.18 -23.25 -24.37
CA GLY A 320 -1.23 -23.08 -25.38
C GLY A 320 -2.32 -22.06 -25.02
N PHE A 321 -2.06 -21.20 -24.03
CA PHE A 321 -2.95 -20.13 -23.58
C PHE A 321 -2.54 -18.79 -24.22
N ASP A 322 -3.45 -17.82 -24.24
CA ASP A 322 -3.26 -16.51 -24.90
C ASP A 322 -2.65 -15.45 -23.97
N ALA A 323 -2.98 -15.49 -22.67
CA ALA A 323 -2.52 -14.49 -21.72
C ALA A 323 -2.48 -15.01 -20.28
N ALA A 324 -1.87 -14.22 -19.42
CA ALA A 324 -1.90 -14.35 -17.98
C ALA A 324 -2.77 -13.24 -17.36
N VAL A 325 -3.40 -13.53 -16.21
CA VAL A 325 -4.15 -12.56 -15.39
C VAL A 325 -3.54 -12.54 -14.00
N GLU A 326 -3.06 -11.39 -13.55
CA GLU A 326 -2.58 -11.22 -12.19
C GLU A 326 -3.71 -11.34 -11.16
N PHE A 327 -3.49 -12.14 -10.12
CA PHE A 327 -4.42 -12.29 -9.00
C PHE A 327 -3.80 -11.70 -7.73
N ALA A 328 -4.04 -10.41 -7.51
CA ALA A 328 -3.55 -9.70 -6.32
C ALA A 328 -4.24 -10.20 -5.04
N PRO A 329 -3.55 -10.20 -3.88
CA PRO A 329 -2.19 -9.70 -3.63
C PRO A 329 -1.07 -10.76 -3.76
N ASN A 330 -1.36 -11.95 -4.26
CA ASN A 330 -0.47 -13.13 -4.18
C ASN A 330 0.83 -13.04 -5.02
N THR A 331 1.18 -11.88 -5.57
CA THR A 331 2.25 -11.72 -6.55
C THR A 331 3.49 -10.97 -6.06
N PHE A 332 3.55 -10.51 -4.79
CA PHE A 332 4.67 -9.70 -4.30
C PHE A 332 5.17 -10.11 -2.90
N PRO A 333 6.48 -10.01 -2.63
CA PRO A 333 7.02 -10.22 -1.28
C PRO A 333 6.65 -9.02 -0.40
N LEU A 334 5.82 -9.24 0.62
CA LEU A 334 5.44 -8.20 1.57
C LEU A 334 6.22 -8.36 2.88
N GLU A 335 6.58 -7.23 3.50
CA GLU A 335 7.29 -7.21 4.79
C GLU A 335 6.28 -7.16 5.94
N ASP A 336 6.47 -8.07 6.91
CA ASP A 336 5.58 -8.18 8.06
C ASP A 336 5.78 -6.98 9.01
N ILE A 337 4.72 -6.19 9.18
CA ILE A 337 4.70 -4.98 10.00
C ILE A 337 4.09 -5.23 11.39
N ILE A 338 3.78 -6.48 11.76
CA ILE A 338 3.13 -6.78 13.06
C ILE A 338 3.92 -6.26 14.27
N SER A 339 5.26 -6.21 14.19
CA SER A 339 6.14 -5.67 15.24
C SER A 339 5.92 -4.18 15.52
N SER A 340 5.35 -3.46 14.55
CA SER A 340 5.00 -2.03 14.65
C SER A 340 3.56 -1.80 15.12
N ALA A 341 2.72 -2.84 15.15
CA ALA A 341 1.33 -2.76 15.55
C ALA A 341 1.15 -2.99 17.07
N GLU A 342 0.13 -2.35 17.64
CA GLU A 342 -0.33 -2.64 19.00
C GLU A 342 -1.29 -3.84 18.95
N VAL A 343 -0.76 -5.02 19.25
CA VAL A 343 -1.52 -6.28 19.21
C VAL A 343 -2.46 -6.37 20.41
N ALA A 344 -3.75 -6.49 20.13
CA ALA A 344 -4.79 -6.56 21.14
C ALA A 344 -5.09 -8.01 21.57
N ASN A 345 -5.07 -8.95 20.63
CA ASN A 345 -5.17 -10.37 20.92
C ASN A 345 -3.77 -10.96 21.18
N PRO A 346 -3.42 -11.33 22.43
CA PRO A 346 -2.09 -11.86 22.74
C PRO A 346 -1.79 -13.21 22.05
N ASP A 347 -2.82 -13.93 21.59
CA ASP A 347 -2.70 -15.20 20.87
C ASP A 347 -2.62 -15.03 19.35
N PHE A 348 -2.60 -13.81 18.83
CA PHE A 348 -2.48 -13.55 17.40
C PHE A 348 -1.12 -14.04 16.86
N THR A 349 -1.15 -14.97 15.91
CA THR A 349 0.01 -15.51 15.20
C THR A 349 -0.04 -15.25 13.70
N GLY A 350 -1.02 -14.47 13.23
CA GLY A 350 -1.15 -14.08 11.84
C GLY A 350 -0.06 -13.12 11.38
N GLN A 351 -0.09 -12.81 10.09
CA GLN A 351 0.86 -11.89 9.45
C GLN A 351 0.14 -10.62 9.03
N VAL A 352 0.77 -9.46 9.29
CA VAL A 352 0.21 -8.18 8.90
C VAL A 352 1.19 -7.50 7.96
N PHE A 353 0.72 -7.16 6.78
CA PHE A 353 1.48 -6.47 5.75
C PHE A 353 0.88 -5.09 5.50
N ASP A 354 1.67 -4.16 4.98
CA ASP A 354 1.16 -2.86 4.60
C ASP A 354 0.60 -2.90 3.17
N TYR A 355 -0.66 -2.51 2.99
CA TYR A 355 -1.29 -2.43 1.67
C TYR A 355 -0.52 -1.53 0.69
N ARG A 356 0.13 -0.48 1.20
CA ARG A 356 0.90 0.49 0.40
C ARG A 356 2.11 -0.16 -0.25
N ASP A 357 2.61 -1.25 0.30
CA ASP A 357 3.73 -2.00 -0.26
C ASP A 357 3.33 -2.67 -1.57
N ALA A 358 2.08 -3.14 -1.68
CA ALA A 358 1.54 -3.66 -2.93
C ALA A 358 1.54 -2.58 -4.04
N ILE A 359 1.23 -1.33 -3.69
CA ILE A 359 1.30 -0.18 -4.61
C ILE A 359 2.74 0.07 -5.06
N ARG A 360 3.70 0.05 -4.13
CA ARG A 360 5.14 0.18 -4.44
C ARG A 360 5.62 -0.91 -5.40
N HIS A 361 5.17 -2.15 -5.18
CA HIS A 361 5.47 -3.26 -6.09
C HIS A 361 4.82 -3.08 -7.46
N ALA A 362 3.58 -2.58 -7.51
CA ALA A 362 2.91 -2.25 -8.75
C ALA A 362 3.64 -1.15 -9.55
N MET A 363 4.18 -0.12 -8.87
CA MET A 363 4.97 0.94 -9.50
C MET A 363 6.30 0.43 -10.09
N ARG A 364 6.93 -0.56 -9.44
CA ARG A 364 8.22 -1.13 -9.87
C ARG A 364 8.05 -2.34 -10.80
N TYR A 365 6.82 -2.64 -11.19
CA TYR A 365 6.50 -3.81 -11.98
C TYR A 365 7.21 -3.78 -13.33
N LYS A 366 7.94 -4.86 -13.62
CA LYS A 366 8.55 -5.09 -14.93
C LYS A 366 7.63 -5.96 -15.76
N LYS A 367 7.24 -5.46 -16.93
CA LYS A 367 6.44 -6.21 -17.90
C LYS A 367 7.22 -7.47 -18.36
N PRO A 368 6.60 -8.66 -18.32
CA PRO A 368 7.18 -9.87 -18.89
C PRO A 368 7.05 -9.89 -20.42
N ASP A 369 7.78 -10.79 -21.07
CA ASP A 369 7.77 -10.97 -22.53
C ASP A 369 6.49 -11.64 -23.08
N TYR A 370 5.49 -11.86 -22.23
CA TYR A 370 4.19 -12.41 -22.60
C TYR A 370 3.05 -11.49 -22.14
N LYS A 371 1.87 -11.66 -22.73
CA LYS A 371 0.68 -10.88 -22.36
C LYS A 371 0.27 -11.21 -20.93
N LYS A 372 0.35 -10.21 -20.05
CA LYS A 372 -0.15 -10.29 -18.67
C LYS A 372 -1.04 -9.11 -18.34
N PHE A 373 -2.35 -9.37 -18.21
CA PHE A 373 -3.30 -8.41 -17.68
C PHE A 373 -3.07 -8.22 -16.18
N ARG A 374 -2.99 -6.96 -15.74
CA ARG A 374 -2.68 -6.62 -14.35
C ARG A 374 -3.93 -6.71 -13.48
N GLY A 375 -3.70 -6.93 -12.19
CA GLY A 375 -4.74 -7.18 -11.21
C GLY A 375 -4.51 -6.41 -9.93
N ILE A 376 -5.60 -6.07 -9.23
CA ILE A 376 -5.62 -5.30 -7.99
C ILE A 376 -6.62 -5.91 -7.01
N CYS A 377 -6.44 -5.70 -5.71
CA CYS A 377 -7.45 -6.01 -4.70
C CYS A 377 -7.79 -4.75 -3.87
N PRO A 378 -9.05 -4.51 -3.47
CA PRO A 378 -9.40 -3.40 -2.55
C PRO A 378 -8.77 -3.56 -1.18
N GLY A 379 -8.55 -4.78 -0.73
CA GLY A 379 -7.93 -5.14 0.54
C GLY A 379 -7.70 -6.65 0.58
N TRP A 380 -7.15 -7.12 1.68
CA TRP A 380 -7.04 -8.56 1.96
C TRP A 380 -6.96 -8.78 3.47
N ASP A 381 -7.78 -9.70 3.97
CA ASP A 381 -7.90 -10.06 5.36
C ASP A 381 -8.70 -11.37 5.47
N ASN A 382 -7.97 -12.48 5.54
CA ASN A 382 -8.58 -13.81 5.70
C ASN A 382 -8.57 -14.31 7.15
N ASP A 383 -8.40 -13.41 8.13
CA ASP A 383 -8.56 -13.74 9.55
C ASP A 383 -9.94 -14.34 9.88
N PRO A 384 -11.07 -13.89 9.27
CA PRO A 384 -12.37 -14.55 9.48
C PRO A 384 -12.40 -16.04 9.12
N ARG A 385 -11.58 -16.48 8.15
CA ARG A 385 -11.40 -17.91 7.78
C ARG A 385 -10.36 -18.61 8.65
N LYS A 386 -9.44 -17.86 9.27
CA LYS A 386 -8.31 -18.36 10.06
C LYS A 386 -8.16 -17.54 11.36
N PRO A 387 -9.12 -17.59 12.30
CA PRO A 387 -9.14 -16.69 13.43
C PRO A 387 -7.83 -16.67 14.22
N GLY A 388 -7.22 -15.50 14.36
CA GLY A 388 -5.95 -15.31 15.06
C GLY A 388 -4.70 -15.68 14.24
N ASN A 389 -4.86 -16.20 13.02
CA ASN A 389 -3.75 -16.71 12.19
C ASN A 389 -3.91 -16.34 10.70
N GLY A 390 -4.68 -15.29 10.40
CA GLY A 390 -4.88 -14.77 9.06
C GLY A 390 -3.67 -14.03 8.49
N ILE A 391 -3.75 -13.73 7.20
CA ILE A 391 -2.90 -12.79 6.48
C ILE A 391 -3.73 -11.53 6.24
N ILE A 392 -3.21 -10.38 6.63
CA ILE A 392 -3.92 -9.10 6.64
C ILE A 392 -3.08 -8.05 5.90
N LEU A 393 -3.68 -7.36 4.93
CA LEU A 393 -3.17 -6.11 4.37
C LEU A 393 -3.78 -4.94 5.14
N ALA A 394 -3.04 -4.46 6.14
CA ALA A 394 -3.42 -3.27 6.90
C ALA A 394 -3.23 -1.99 6.07
N ASN A 395 -3.83 -0.89 6.54
CA ASN A 395 -3.73 0.43 5.91
C ASN A 395 -4.30 0.54 4.48
N SER A 396 -5.16 -0.40 4.06
CA SER A 396 -6.00 -0.16 2.88
C SER A 396 -6.97 0.99 3.13
N SER A 397 -7.21 1.80 2.09
CA SER A 397 -8.18 2.89 2.04
C SER A 397 -8.71 3.06 0.61
N PRO A 398 -9.90 3.67 0.42
CA PRO A 398 -10.40 4.02 -0.91
C PRO A 398 -9.39 4.81 -1.75
N GLU A 399 -8.67 5.76 -1.15
CA GLU A 399 -7.68 6.60 -1.83
C GLU A 399 -6.48 5.78 -2.30
N ALA A 400 -5.92 4.93 -1.44
CA ALA A 400 -4.79 4.06 -1.79
C ALA A 400 -5.19 3.05 -2.88
N TYR A 401 -6.41 2.49 -2.82
CA TYR A 401 -6.95 1.66 -3.88
C TYR A 401 -7.09 2.42 -5.20
N GLY A 402 -7.59 3.66 -5.16
CA GLY A 402 -7.69 4.54 -6.32
C GLY A 402 -6.34 4.84 -6.97
N GLU A 403 -5.31 5.09 -6.15
CA GLU A 403 -3.93 5.30 -6.63
C GLU A 403 -3.39 4.07 -7.35
N TRP A 404 -3.56 2.88 -6.78
CA TRP A 404 -3.14 1.64 -7.44
C TRP A 404 -3.95 1.37 -8.72
N MET A 405 -5.26 1.60 -8.72
CA MET A 405 -6.09 1.48 -9.91
C MET A 405 -5.64 2.42 -11.03
N ASP A 406 -5.29 3.68 -10.71
CA ASP A 406 -4.76 4.64 -11.67
C ASP A 406 -3.46 4.17 -12.30
N LEU A 407 -2.52 3.64 -11.50
CA LEU A 407 -1.27 3.06 -12.00
C LEU A 407 -1.53 1.91 -12.98
N LEU A 408 -2.50 1.04 -12.68
CA LEU A 408 -2.84 -0.08 -13.57
C LEU A 408 -3.53 0.42 -14.84
N CYS A 409 -4.36 1.45 -14.74
CA CYS A 409 -5.00 2.07 -15.89
C CYS A 409 -3.96 2.69 -16.85
N ASP A 410 -2.95 3.37 -16.31
CA ASP A 410 -1.83 3.92 -17.10
C ASP A 410 -1.01 2.81 -17.77
N TYR A 411 -0.61 1.79 -17.00
CA TYR A 411 0.07 0.61 -17.54
C TYR A 411 -0.72 -0.04 -18.68
N THR A 412 -2.03 -0.25 -18.47
CA THR A 412 -2.89 -0.93 -19.43
C THR A 412 -3.03 -0.15 -20.73
N LYS A 413 -3.17 1.19 -20.66
CA LYS A 413 -3.22 2.04 -21.86
C LYS A 413 -1.93 2.03 -22.67
N GLN A 414 -0.79 1.98 -21.99
CA GLN A 414 0.54 2.00 -22.63
C GLN A 414 0.89 0.65 -23.27
N ASN A 415 0.33 -0.45 -22.77
CA ASN A 415 0.79 -1.79 -23.12
C ASN A 415 -0.21 -2.63 -23.91
N PHE A 416 -1.48 -2.19 -24.00
CA PHE A 416 -2.54 -2.93 -24.68
C PHE A 416 -3.40 -2.03 -25.57
N GLU A 417 -3.83 -2.62 -26.69
CA GLU A 417 -4.71 -2.00 -27.66
C GLU A 417 -6.18 -2.28 -27.34
N LYS A 418 -7.05 -1.27 -27.53
CA LYS A 418 -8.52 -1.32 -27.49
C LYS A 418 -9.12 -2.46 -26.66
N GLU A 419 -9.45 -3.59 -27.29
CA GLU A 419 -10.13 -4.74 -26.67
C GLU A 419 -9.30 -5.44 -25.60
N GLU A 420 -7.98 -5.38 -25.65
CA GLU A 420 -7.09 -6.00 -24.65
C GLU A 420 -6.82 -5.07 -23.46
N ARG A 421 -7.43 -3.89 -23.39
CA ARG A 421 -7.30 -2.98 -22.24
C ARG A 421 -8.12 -3.45 -21.04
N LEU A 422 -7.65 -4.52 -20.41
CA LEU A 422 -8.29 -5.16 -19.26
C LEU A 422 -7.53 -4.85 -17.96
N VAL A 423 -8.29 -4.67 -16.88
CA VAL A 423 -7.77 -4.68 -15.50
C VAL A 423 -8.67 -5.60 -14.69
N PHE A 424 -8.07 -6.55 -13.97
CA PHE A 424 -8.81 -7.47 -13.11
C PHE A 424 -8.83 -6.99 -11.66
N ILE A 425 -9.95 -7.19 -10.97
CA ILE A 425 -10.14 -6.78 -9.58
C ILE A 425 -10.51 -8.02 -8.78
N ASN A 426 -9.71 -8.34 -7.77
CA ASN A 426 -10.02 -9.34 -6.76
C ASN A 426 -10.51 -8.62 -5.49
N ALA A 427 -11.81 -8.46 -5.29
CA ALA A 427 -12.95 -8.97 -6.06
C ALA A 427 -14.17 -8.04 -5.91
N TRP A 428 -15.30 -8.44 -6.49
CA TRP A 428 -16.60 -7.83 -6.22
C TRP A 428 -17.02 -8.10 -4.77
N ASN A 429 -17.08 -9.37 -4.37
CA ASN A 429 -17.72 -9.82 -3.12
C ASN A 429 -16.95 -10.91 -2.34
N GLU A 430 -15.62 -10.85 -2.24
CA GLU A 430 -14.86 -11.75 -1.34
C GLU A 430 -14.82 -11.18 0.09
N TRP A 431 -15.94 -11.28 0.81
CA TRP A 431 -16.09 -10.68 2.14
C TRP A 431 -15.24 -11.36 3.22
N ALA A 432 -15.10 -12.68 3.18
CA ALA A 432 -14.38 -13.43 4.20
C ALA A 432 -12.85 -13.32 4.05
N GLU A 433 -12.36 -12.89 2.88
CA GLU A 433 -10.98 -12.44 2.65
C GLU A 433 -10.84 -10.93 2.62
N GLY A 434 -11.88 -10.15 2.96
CA GLY A 434 -11.81 -8.69 2.99
C GLY A 434 -11.45 -8.03 1.65
N ALA A 435 -11.60 -8.75 0.54
CA ALA A 435 -11.25 -8.35 -0.82
C ALA A 435 -12.54 -8.08 -1.62
N TYR A 436 -13.31 -7.08 -1.21
CA TYR A 436 -14.60 -6.74 -1.83
C TYR A 436 -14.66 -5.27 -2.28
N LEU A 437 -15.43 -5.02 -3.34
CA LEU A 437 -15.83 -3.70 -3.79
C LEU A 437 -17.22 -3.30 -3.31
N GLU A 438 -18.04 -4.28 -2.91
CA GLU A 438 -19.40 -4.02 -2.44
C GLU A 438 -19.42 -2.97 -1.31
N PRO A 439 -20.43 -2.09 -1.27
CA PRO A 439 -20.51 -1.08 -0.24
C PRO A 439 -20.57 -1.67 1.17
N ASP A 440 -19.83 -1.08 2.10
CA ASP A 440 -19.80 -1.48 3.50
C ASP A 440 -20.22 -0.34 4.43
N ARG A 441 -20.38 -0.62 5.73
CA ARG A 441 -20.82 0.40 6.69
C ARG A 441 -19.77 1.48 6.98
N LYS A 442 -18.48 1.19 6.78
CA LYS A 442 -17.39 2.09 7.14
C LYS A 442 -17.10 3.11 6.05
N TYR A 443 -17.03 2.64 4.80
CA TYR A 443 -16.63 3.42 3.63
C TYR A 443 -17.77 3.69 2.65
N GLY A 444 -18.93 3.04 2.82
CA GLY A 444 -20.05 3.20 1.89
C GLY A 444 -19.62 2.84 0.47
N TYR A 445 -19.81 3.74 -0.48
CA TYR A 445 -19.49 3.54 -1.91
C TYR A 445 -18.07 4.02 -2.28
N ALA A 446 -17.23 4.37 -1.30
CA ALA A 446 -15.97 5.05 -1.56
C ALA A 446 -14.96 4.24 -2.41
N TYR A 447 -14.88 2.92 -2.23
CA TYR A 447 -14.03 2.07 -3.07
C TYR A 447 -14.50 2.04 -4.53
N LEU A 448 -15.81 1.94 -4.74
CA LEU A 448 -16.41 2.01 -6.08
C LEU A 448 -16.15 3.38 -6.73
N LEU A 449 -16.34 4.47 -5.97
CA LEU A 449 -16.03 5.83 -6.39
C LEU A 449 -14.56 6.02 -6.76
N ALA A 450 -13.65 5.53 -5.93
CA ALA A 450 -12.21 5.59 -6.19
C ALA A 450 -11.84 4.82 -7.46
N GLY A 451 -12.39 3.61 -7.61
CA GLY A 451 -12.27 2.81 -8.83
C GLY A 451 -12.81 3.52 -10.06
N ALA A 452 -13.98 4.15 -9.98
CA ALA A 452 -14.62 4.87 -11.08
C ALA A 452 -13.85 6.14 -11.49
N LYS A 453 -13.32 6.89 -10.52
CA LYS A 453 -12.51 8.09 -10.74
C LYS A 453 -11.14 7.78 -11.35
N ALA A 454 -10.60 6.59 -11.06
CA ALA A 454 -9.34 6.15 -11.63
C ALA A 454 -9.49 5.97 -13.15
N ARG A 455 -8.80 6.84 -13.88
CA ARG A 455 -8.85 6.95 -15.34
C ARG A 455 -7.50 6.67 -15.96
N GLY A 456 -6.44 6.51 -15.17
CA GLY A 456 -5.06 6.65 -15.64
C GLY A 456 -4.79 8.12 -15.95
N ARG A 457 -3.83 8.72 -15.25
CA ARG A 457 -3.55 10.15 -15.40
C ARG A 457 -2.86 10.34 -16.76
N LYS A 458 -3.41 11.22 -17.62
CA LYS A 458 -2.53 12.01 -18.51
C LYS A 458 -1.67 12.81 -17.55
N ARG A 459 -0.56 12.26 -17.08
CA ARG A 459 0.48 13.01 -16.41
C ARG A 459 0.90 14.07 -17.42
N GLY A 460 0.30 15.25 -17.36
CA GLY A 460 0.70 16.40 -18.15
C GLY A 460 2.17 16.59 -17.86
N PHE A 461 3.01 16.22 -18.82
CA PHE A 461 4.45 16.28 -18.70
C PHE A 461 5.00 15.74 -17.35
N LEU A 462 4.73 14.46 -17.07
CA LEU A 462 5.85 13.57 -16.75
C LEU A 462 6.31 12.99 -18.09
N THR A 463 6.80 13.85 -18.98
CA THR A 463 7.51 13.41 -20.19
C THR A 463 8.75 12.69 -19.73
N ALA A 464 8.90 11.47 -20.25
CA ALA A 464 9.78 10.45 -19.71
C ALA A 464 9.38 10.02 -18.30
N ASN A 465 9.48 8.72 -18.10
CA ASN A 465 9.58 8.08 -16.80
C ASN A 465 10.28 9.04 -15.78
N PRO A 466 9.67 9.45 -14.65
CA PRO A 466 10.42 10.17 -13.62
C PRO A 466 11.57 9.32 -13.03
N PHE A 467 11.69 8.06 -13.49
CA PHE A 467 12.78 7.13 -13.21
C PHE A 467 13.77 6.93 -14.37
N GLU A 468 13.65 7.58 -15.54
CA GLU A 468 14.62 7.37 -16.65
C GLU A 468 15.80 8.32 -16.65
N GLU A 469 15.63 9.60 -16.32
CA GLU A 469 16.79 10.40 -15.91
C GLU A 469 17.03 10.18 -14.42
N LYS A 470 17.55 9.00 -14.08
CA LYS A 470 18.37 8.92 -12.86
C LYS A 470 19.42 10.01 -13.01
N ILE A 471 19.32 11.03 -12.16
CA ILE A 471 20.43 11.95 -11.93
C ILE A 471 21.49 11.07 -11.28
N ASN A 472 22.39 10.53 -12.11
CA ASN A 472 23.37 9.55 -11.65
C ASN A 472 24.35 10.17 -10.64
N SER A 473 24.54 11.48 -10.70
CA SER A 473 25.33 12.26 -9.75
C SER A 473 24.94 13.74 -9.80
N GLY A 474 25.04 14.43 -8.66
CA GLY A 474 25.02 15.89 -8.64
C GLY A 474 26.24 16.48 -9.36
N LYS A 475 26.10 17.66 -9.96
CA LYS A 475 27.24 18.44 -10.47
C LYS A 475 27.98 19.15 -9.34
N ASN A 476 27.28 19.42 -8.25
CA ASN A 476 27.81 20.06 -7.05
C ASN A 476 27.63 19.15 -5.82
N ASP A 477 28.41 19.39 -4.77
CA ASP A 477 28.25 18.73 -3.46
C ASP A 477 26.98 19.16 -2.72
N THR A 478 26.35 20.25 -3.18
CA THR A 478 25.20 20.91 -2.55
C THR A 478 23.98 20.88 -3.48
N ALA A 479 22.83 20.45 -2.95
CA ALA A 479 21.53 20.62 -3.59
C ALA A 479 20.71 21.73 -2.90
N VAL A 480 19.99 22.53 -3.67
CA VAL A 480 18.96 23.44 -3.15
C VAL A 480 17.62 22.94 -3.66
N ILE A 481 16.71 22.65 -2.72
CA ILE A 481 15.32 22.28 -3.01
C ILE A 481 14.44 23.48 -2.64
N ALA A 482 13.95 24.18 -3.66
CA ALA A 482 13.08 25.34 -3.52
C ALA A 482 11.62 24.96 -3.84
N HIS A 483 10.68 25.31 -2.97
CA HIS A 483 9.25 25.25 -3.30
C HIS A 483 8.68 26.64 -3.54
N VAL A 484 8.10 26.87 -4.72
CA VAL A 484 7.59 28.17 -5.16
C VAL A 484 6.06 28.12 -5.24
N TYR A 485 5.41 28.46 -4.14
CA TYR A 485 3.96 28.61 -4.05
C TYR A 485 3.50 30.04 -4.37
N TYR A 486 4.28 31.03 -3.93
CA TYR A 486 4.09 32.47 -4.18
C TYR A 486 5.11 32.98 -5.21
N PRO A 487 4.80 33.03 -6.52
CA PRO A 487 5.72 33.44 -7.58
C PRO A 487 6.32 34.84 -7.39
N GLU A 488 5.55 35.77 -6.84
CA GLU A 488 5.95 37.15 -6.57
C GLU A 488 7.10 37.27 -5.56
N LEU A 489 7.38 36.22 -4.79
CA LEU A 489 8.52 36.16 -3.86
C LEU A 489 9.77 35.51 -4.47
N TRP A 490 9.70 35.08 -5.74
CA TRP A 490 10.81 34.41 -6.43
C TRP A 490 12.04 35.31 -6.54
N GLU A 491 11.90 36.56 -6.95
CA GLU A 491 13.05 37.50 -7.06
C GLU A 491 13.71 37.77 -5.70
N GLU A 492 12.92 37.92 -4.63
CA GLU A 492 13.47 38.06 -3.27
C GLU A 492 14.28 36.81 -2.90
N LEU A 493 13.71 35.61 -3.14
CA LEU A 493 14.36 34.33 -2.85
C LEU A 493 15.66 34.15 -3.66
N CYS A 494 15.66 34.51 -4.96
CA CYS A 494 16.85 34.51 -5.81
C CYS A 494 17.97 35.38 -5.23
N GLY A 495 17.62 36.54 -4.65
CA GLY A 495 18.58 37.40 -3.96
C GLY A 495 19.31 36.67 -2.83
N TYR A 496 18.59 35.93 -2.00
CA TYR A 496 19.18 35.12 -0.94
C TYR A 496 19.99 33.93 -1.49
N LEU A 497 19.48 33.22 -2.50
CA LEU A 497 20.22 32.12 -3.12
C LEU A 497 21.55 32.57 -3.75
N SER A 498 21.64 33.82 -4.23
CA SER A 498 22.87 34.39 -4.79
C SER A 498 24.01 34.56 -3.76
N ASN A 499 23.70 34.48 -2.47
CA ASN A 499 24.69 34.50 -1.38
C ASN A 499 25.45 33.18 -1.23
N ILE A 500 24.96 32.06 -1.78
CA ILE A 500 25.64 30.75 -1.73
C ILE A 500 26.81 30.76 -2.72
N LYS A 501 28.04 30.47 -2.26
CA LYS A 501 29.26 30.60 -3.08
C LYS A 501 29.85 29.29 -3.58
N SER A 502 29.56 28.18 -2.92
CA SER A 502 30.14 26.87 -3.27
C SER A 502 29.60 26.26 -4.57
N GLY A 503 28.64 26.91 -5.23
CA GLY A 503 27.84 26.29 -6.30
C GLY A 503 26.80 25.32 -5.73
N PHE A 504 25.69 25.16 -6.45
CA PHE A 504 24.63 24.22 -6.07
C PHE A 504 23.83 23.77 -7.29
N ASP A 505 23.23 22.59 -7.17
CA ASP A 505 22.21 22.13 -8.11
C ASP A 505 20.82 22.55 -7.59
N LEU A 506 20.04 23.23 -8.43
CA LEU A 506 18.73 23.77 -8.05
C LEU A 506 17.58 22.87 -8.51
N PHE A 507 16.74 22.48 -7.57
CA PHE A 507 15.50 21.74 -7.81
C PHE A 507 14.34 22.61 -7.35
N VAL A 508 13.44 22.96 -8.26
CA VAL A 508 12.29 23.83 -8.00
C VAL A 508 11.02 23.01 -8.10
N SER A 509 10.19 23.06 -7.07
CA SER A 509 8.81 22.55 -7.14
C SER A 509 7.82 23.70 -7.24
N VAL A 510 6.80 23.53 -8.09
CA VAL A 510 5.74 24.50 -8.33
C VAL A 510 4.38 23.77 -8.28
N PRO A 511 3.39 24.22 -7.50
CA PRO A 511 2.06 23.63 -7.55
C PRO A 511 1.39 23.79 -8.92
N GLU A 512 0.59 22.81 -9.34
CA GLU A 512 -0.28 22.93 -10.50
C GLU A 512 -1.24 24.11 -10.30
N GLY A 513 -1.43 24.93 -11.35
CA GLY A 513 -2.22 26.15 -11.30
C GLY A 513 -1.48 27.39 -10.78
N VAL A 514 -0.24 27.26 -10.31
CA VAL A 514 0.62 28.41 -10.01
C VAL A 514 1.34 28.87 -11.28
N GLU A 515 1.04 30.09 -11.70
CA GLU A 515 1.61 30.75 -12.87
C GLU A 515 2.98 31.36 -12.51
N ILE A 516 4.04 30.65 -12.89
CA ILE A 516 5.42 31.15 -12.94
C ILE A 516 6.05 30.67 -14.25
N ASN A 517 6.73 31.57 -14.95
CA ASN A 517 7.37 31.26 -16.21
C ASN A 517 8.68 30.51 -15.95
N ASP A 518 8.79 29.28 -16.46
CA ASP A 518 9.99 28.47 -16.34
C ASP A 518 11.23 29.20 -16.91
N ALA A 519 11.04 30.05 -17.93
CA ALA A 519 12.11 30.88 -18.49
C ALA A 519 12.71 31.87 -17.47
N ASP A 520 11.92 32.38 -16.52
CA ASP A 520 12.41 33.29 -15.48
C ASP A 520 13.31 32.53 -14.48
N ILE A 521 12.98 31.27 -14.21
CA ILE A 521 13.81 30.38 -13.38
C ILE A 521 15.10 30.07 -14.11
N PHE A 522 15.04 29.69 -15.39
CA PHE A 522 16.22 29.39 -16.21
C PHE A 522 17.13 30.60 -16.44
N ALA A 523 16.56 31.81 -16.58
CA ALA A 523 17.34 33.03 -16.77
C ALA A 523 18.26 33.32 -15.58
N LYS A 524 17.83 33.00 -14.36
CA LYS A 524 18.65 33.14 -13.14
C LYS A 524 19.53 31.92 -12.90
N PHE A 525 18.98 30.73 -13.14
CA PHE A 525 19.60 29.45 -12.84
C PHE A 525 19.42 28.49 -14.03
N GLY A 526 20.26 28.62 -15.05
CA GLY A 526 20.14 27.82 -16.29
C GLY A 526 20.27 26.31 -16.11
N GLY A 527 20.77 25.84 -14.96
CA GLY A 527 20.85 24.42 -14.60
C GLY A 527 19.71 23.92 -13.69
N ALA A 528 18.69 24.75 -13.43
CA ALA A 528 17.58 24.38 -12.56
C ALA A 528 16.75 23.22 -13.15
N ARG A 529 16.18 22.40 -12.27
CA ARG A 529 15.21 21.36 -12.64
C ARG A 529 13.87 21.69 -12.01
N ILE A 530 12.82 21.78 -12.81
CA ILE A 530 11.49 22.23 -12.38
C ILE A 530 10.54 21.03 -12.34
N TYR A 531 9.81 20.88 -11.24
CA TYR A 531 8.85 19.81 -11.00
C TYR A 531 7.49 20.40 -10.65
N ARG A 532 6.45 20.04 -11.41
CA ARG A 532 5.08 20.46 -11.14
C ARG A 532 4.32 19.35 -10.41
N HIS A 533 3.57 19.72 -9.37
CA HIS A 533 2.86 18.78 -8.50
C HIS A 533 1.47 19.29 -8.15
N GLU A 534 0.52 18.38 -7.88
CA GLU A 534 -0.77 18.74 -7.29
C GLU A 534 -0.56 19.60 -6.01
N ASN A 535 -1.37 20.63 -5.81
CA ASN A 535 -1.30 21.50 -4.64
C ASN A 535 -1.77 20.74 -3.38
N ARG A 536 -0.88 19.93 -2.81
CA ARG A 536 -1.15 19.03 -1.70
C ARG A 536 0.08 18.87 -0.80
N GLY A 537 -0.12 18.88 0.51
CA GLY A 537 0.96 18.68 1.48
C GLY A 537 1.97 19.83 1.54
N ARG A 538 1.55 21.03 1.12
CA ARG A 538 2.31 22.29 1.18
C ARG A 538 3.69 22.17 0.56
N ASP A 539 4.71 22.71 1.22
CA ASP A 539 6.11 22.59 0.83
C ASP A 539 6.74 21.23 1.20
N ILE A 540 6.09 20.44 2.07
CA ILE A 540 6.65 19.19 2.63
C ILE A 540 6.53 18.03 1.65
N PHE A 541 5.34 17.83 1.08
CA PHE A 541 5.11 16.78 0.10
C PHE A 541 6.03 16.91 -1.14
N PRO A 542 6.06 18.04 -1.87
CA PRO A 542 6.95 18.20 -3.03
C PRO A 542 8.43 18.12 -2.63
N PHE A 543 8.80 18.57 -1.42
CA PHE A 543 10.14 18.36 -0.88
C PHE A 543 10.50 16.87 -0.77
N LEU A 544 9.64 16.03 -0.17
CA LEU A 544 9.89 14.59 -0.06
C LEU A 544 9.97 13.91 -1.43
N ARG A 545 9.16 14.35 -2.40
CA ARG A 545 9.22 13.84 -3.78
C ARG A 545 10.56 14.17 -4.44
N ILE A 546 11.00 15.42 -4.40
CA ILE A 546 12.32 15.81 -4.94
C ILE A 546 13.44 15.11 -4.18
N LEU A 547 13.36 15.03 -2.85
CA LEU A 547 14.37 14.38 -2.03
C LEU A 547 14.54 12.90 -2.40
N SER A 548 13.45 12.19 -2.69
CA SER A 548 13.51 10.79 -3.15
C SER A 548 14.22 10.62 -4.51
N LEU A 549 14.16 11.65 -5.38
CA LEU A 549 14.87 11.63 -6.66
C LEU A 549 16.37 11.85 -6.48
N ILE A 550 16.75 12.67 -5.50
CA ILE A 550 18.15 13.07 -5.30
C ILE A 550 18.90 12.28 -4.23
N GLU A 551 18.23 11.36 -3.51
CA GLU A 551 18.81 10.57 -2.41
C GLU A 551 20.13 9.89 -2.81
N ASN A 552 20.19 9.38 -4.04
CA ASN A 552 21.32 8.61 -4.56
C ASN A 552 22.31 9.43 -5.40
N CYS A 553 22.15 10.76 -5.48
CA CYS A 553 23.00 11.63 -6.30
C CYS A 553 24.34 12.00 -5.65
N GLY A 554 24.60 11.55 -4.42
CA GLY A 554 25.87 11.78 -3.71
C GLY A 554 26.00 13.16 -3.05
N TYR A 555 24.93 13.96 -2.97
CA TYR A 555 24.97 15.27 -2.30
C TYR A 555 25.41 15.14 -0.84
N ARG A 556 26.38 15.96 -0.43
CA ARG A 556 26.88 16.02 0.96
C ARG A 556 26.04 16.94 1.82
N TYR A 557 25.49 17.99 1.22
CA TYR A 557 24.67 19.01 1.87
C TYR A 557 23.46 19.32 1.01
N ALA A 558 22.36 19.70 1.66
CA ALA A 558 21.21 20.21 0.97
C ALA A 558 20.55 21.35 1.76
N LEU A 559 19.95 22.29 1.04
CA LEU A 559 19.12 23.36 1.59
C LEU A 559 17.68 23.13 1.16
N LYS A 560 16.76 23.06 2.13
CA LYS A 560 15.32 23.17 1.88
C LYS A 560 14.90 24.62 2.12
N ILE A 561 14.26 25.23 1.12
CA ILE A 561 13.76 26.61 1.21
C ILE A 561 12.46 26.73 0.41
N HIS A 562 11.60 27.69 0.74
CA HIS A 562 10.35 27.88 0.01
C HIS A 562 9.85 29.33 0.09
N THR A 563 8.97 29.72 -0.83
CA THR A 563 8.27 31.00 -0.72
C THR A 563 7.19 30.90 0.36
N LYS A 564 7.08 31.90 1.23
CA LYS A 564 6.16 31.90 2.38
C LYS A 564 5.48 33.25 2.56
N LYS A 565 4.15 33.28 2.54
CA LYS A 565 3.36 34.38 3.08
C LYS A 565 2.60 33.87 4.30
N SER A 566 2.80 34.52 5.44
CA SER A 566 2.00 34.29 6.64
C SER A 566 0.95 35.39 6.76
N SER A 567 0.01 35.42 5.82
CA SER A 567 -1.07 36.44 5.72
C SER A 567 -1.99 36.45 6.93
N HIS A 568 -2.05 35.37 7.69
CA HIS A 568 -2.81 35.27 8.95
C HIS A 568 -2.16 36.04 10.12
N ARG A 569 -0.97 36.63 9.92
CA ARG A 569 -0.17 37.29 10.95
C ARG A 569 0.17 38.72 10.56
N LYS A 570 0.28 39.62 11.54
CA LYS A 570 0.73 41.01 11.31
C LYS A 570 2.23 41.11 10.99
N ASP A 571 3.03 40.11 11.38
CA ASP A 571 4.49 40.08 11.25
C ASP A 571 5.02 39.05 10.24
N GLY A 572 4.15 38.49 9.38
CA GLY A 572 4.51 37.37 8.50
C GLY A 572 5.67 37.63 7.53
N ASN A 573 5.88 38.89 7.12
CA ASN A 573 7.03 39.28 6.30
C ASN A 573 8.34 39.30 7.10
N GLU A 574 8.29 39.68 8.37
CA GLU A 574 9.45 39.66 9.26
C GLU A 574 9.87 38.21 9.55
N TRP A 575 8.90 37.33 9.82
CA TRP A 575 9.15 35.89 9.96
C TRP A 575 9.81 35.30 8.70
N ARG A 576 9.25 35.52 7.49
CA ARG A 576 9.88 35.04 6.25
C ARG A 576 11.34 35.49 6.14
N ARG A 577 11.60 36.78 6.38
CA ARG A 577 12.94 37.36 6.25
C ARG A 577 13.91 36.81 7.29
N ASP A 578 13.44 36.52 8.51
CA ASP A 578 14.26 35.87 9.54
C ASP A 578 14.68 34.47 9.12
N LEU A 579 13.74 33.67 8.59
CA LEU A 579 14.03 32.35 8.04
C LEU A 579 15.04 32.41 6.89
N TYR A 580 14.82 33.30 5.91
CA TYR A 580 15.72 33.49 4.77
C TYR A 580 17.11 33.93 5.21
N ARG A 581 17.21 34.85 6.17
CA ARG A 581 18.50 35.29 6.70
C ARG A 581 19.25 34.13 7.34
N GLY A 582 18.61 33.38 8.22
CA GLY A 582 19.26 32.28 8.93
C GLY A 582 19.74 31.13 8.04
N VAL A 583 19.26 30.99 6.79
CA VAL A 583 19.73 29.92 5.88
C VAL A 583 20.50 30.43 4.67
N ALA A 584 20.34 31.69 4.27
CA ALA A 584 20.92 32.24 3.03
C ALA A 584 21.21 33.75 3.12
N GLY A 585 21.27 34.34 4.32
CA GLY A 585 21.27 35.79 4.55
C GLY A 585 22.55 36.53 4.22
N THR A 586 23.70 35.91 4.51
CA THR A 586 25.02 36.54 4.31
C THR A 586 25.78 35.91 3.17
N TYR A 587 26.56 36.74 2.47
CA TYR A 587 27.42 36.29 1.38
C TYR A 587 28.42 35.23 1.89
N GLY A 588 28.40 34.04 1.30
CA GLY A 588 29.26 32.91 1.69
C GLY A 588 28.80 32.17 2.96
N ILE A 589 27.55 32.36 3.41
CA ILE A 589 26.96 31.64 4.56
C ILE A 589 27.10 30.12 4.44
N ASP A 590 27.02 29.58 3.23
CA ASP A 590 27.16 28.16 2.93
C ASP A 590 28.53 27.61 3.35
N LEU A 591 29.60 28.39 3.23
CA LEU A 591 30.96 27.97 3.64
C LEU A 591 31.02 27.70 5.16
N LYS A 592 30.38 28.56 5.95
CA LYS A 592 30.30 28.40 7.40
C LYS A 592 29.40 27.23 7.79
N ILE A 593 28.26 27.07 7.12
CA ILE A 593 27.34 25.94 7.32
C ILE A 593 28.03 24.61 7.00
N ARG A 594 28.76 24.54 5.88
CA ARG A 594 29.57 23.37 5.50
C ARG A 594 30.63 23.08 6.57
N ASN A 595 31.32 24.11 7.07
CA ASN A 595 32.29 23.94 8.15
C ASN A 595 31.64 23.36 9.43
N ILE A 596 30.44 23.81 9.82
CA ILE A 596 29.71 23.25 10.98
C ILE A 596 29.41 21.76 10.74
N PHE A 597 28.92 21.40 9.55
CA PHE A 597 28.69 20.00 9.22
C PHE A 597 29.99 19.20 9.31
N ASP A 598 31.05 19.62 8.63
CA ASP A 598 32.30 18.88 8.52
C ASP A 598 33.02 18.75 9.87
N SER A 599 32.96 19.79 10.71
CA SER A 599 33.55 19.78 12.06
C SER A 599 32.74 18.94 13.06
N SER A 600 31.45 18.71 12.81
CA SER A 600 30.56 17.96 13.70
C SER A 600 29.77 16.89 12.93
N PRO A 601 30.28 15.64 12.86
CA PRO A 601 29.61 14.55 12.17
C PRO A 601 28.20 14.22 12.70
N LYS A 602 27.90 14.62 13.94
CA LYS A 602 26.58 14.47 14.59
C LYS A 602 25.60 15.60 14.26
N THR A 603 26.02 16.67 13.59
CA THR A 603 25.10 17.70 13.11
C THR A 603 24.37 17.19 11.88
N GLY A 604 23.04 17.05 11.97
CA GLY A 604 22.19 16.54 10.90
C GLY A 604 21.38 17.62 10.20
N ILE A 605 20.87 18.59 10.96
CA ILE A 605 20.07 19.72 10.48
C ILE A 605 20.62 21.01 11.09
N ILE A 606 20.71 22.07 10.28
CA ILE A 606 21.05 23.43 10.70
C ILE A 606 19.90 24.34 10.29
N ALA A 607 19.27 24.99 11.26
CA ALA A 607 18.09 25.83 11.05
C ALA A 607 18.26 27.18 11.76
N PRO A 608 17.52 28.24 11.34
CA PRO A 608 17.51 29.51 12.06
C PRO A 608 17.16 29.30 13.55
N GLY A 609 17.98 29.78 14.48
CA GLY A 609 17.86 29.37 15.89
C GLY A 609 16.60 29.91 16.56
N SER A 610 16.10 31.07 16.13
CA SER A 610 14.78 31.62 16.48
C SER A 610 13.60 30.71 16.12
N HIS A 611 13.81 29.72 15.24
CA HIS A 611 12.81 28.80 14.72
C HIS A 611 13.05 27.34 15.11
N ILE A 612 14.03 27.07 15.98
CA ILE A 612 14.21 25.74 16.59
C ILE A 612 13.29 25.64 17.81
N LEU A 613 12.18 24.93 17.65
CA LEU A 613 11.18 24.73 18.70
C LEU A 613 11.34 23.37 19.38
N SER A 614 10.92 23.28 20.64
CA SER A 614 10.96 22.03 21.41
C SER A 614 9.61 21.33 21.39
N SER A 615 9.65 20.00 21.25
CA SER A 615 8.47 19.14 21.39
C SER A 615 7.80 19.25 22.75
N ASP A 616 8.47 19.78 23.78
CA ASP A 616 7.87 19.96 25.12
C ASP A 616 6.66 20.90 25.14
N TYR A 617 6.62 21.86 24.22
CA TYR A 617 5.64 22.95 24.28
C TYR A 617 4.86 23.11 22.97
N TYR A 618 5.37 22.55 21.87
CA TYR A 618 4.90 22.88 20.52
C TYR A 618 4.44 21.64 19.74
N TRP A 619 3.50 20.88 20.32
CA TRP A 619 2.82 19.79 19.63
C TRP A 619 1.68 20.27 18.73
N GLY A 620 0.86 21.22 19.20
CA GLY A 620 -0.43 21.52 18.59
C GLY A 620 -1.28 20.26 18.42
N GLN A 621 -2.03 20.16 17.32
CA GLN A 621 -2.88 18.98 17.03
C GLN A 621 -2.10 17.77 16.47
N ASN A 622 -0.76 17.83 16.40
CA ASN A 622 0.05 16.89 15.64
C ASN A 622 0.57 15.69 16.45
N ALA A 623 0.41 15.69 17.78
CA ALA A 623 1.02 14.67 18.65
C ALA A 623 0.64 13.24 18.26
N ALA A 624 -0.64 13.00 17.93
CA ALA A 624 -1.12 11.67 17.53
C ALA A 624 -0.52 11.22 16.19
N ALA A 625 -0.47 12.11 15.21
CA ALA A 625 0.09 11.82 13.89
C ALA A 625 1.61 11.59 13.94
N VAL A 626 2.34 12.37 14.74
CA VAL A 626 3.79 12.15 14.97
C VAL A 626 4.03 10.83 15.70
N LYS A 627 3.21 10.46 16.69
CA LYS A 627 3.27 9.13 17.33
C LYS A 627 3.06 8.01 16.32
N LYS A 628 2.11 8.16 15.39
CA LYS A 628 1.87 7.20 14.30
C LYS A 628 3.07 7.10 13.36
N LEU A 629 3.67 8.23 12.97
CA LEU A 629 4.89 8.25 12.15
C LEU A 629 6.08 7.59 12.88
N ALA A 630 6.25 7.85 14.17
CA ALA A 630 7.28 7.22 15.01
C ALA A 630 7.08 5.70 15.13
N GLY A 631 5.84 5.24 15.30
CA GLY A 631 5.49 3.82 15.28
C GLY A 631 5.84 3.16 13.94
N ARG A 632 5.47 3.80 12.82
CA ARG A 632 5.83 3.34 11.47
C ARG A 632 7.34 3.30 11.24
N ALA A 633 8.08 4.24 11.80
CA ALA A 633 9.54 4.29 11.69
C ALA A 633 10.25 3.29 12.62
N GLY A 634 9.51 2.53 13.44
CA GLY A 634 10.08 1.59 14.40
C GLY A 634 10.73 2.24 15.63
N TYR A 635 10.47 3.52 15.90
CA TYR A 635 11.09 4.26 17.01
C TYR A 635 10.50 3.93 18.38
N GLY A 636 9.41 3.16 18.43
CA GLY A 636 8.70 2.82 19.66
C GLY A 636 7.97 4.00 20.28
N PRO A 637 7.55 3.88 21.56
CA PRO A 637 6.89 4.97 22.27
C PRO A 637 7.77 6.23 22.35
N LEU A 638 7.14 7.40 22.13
CA LEU A 638 7.81 8.69 22.22
C LEU A 638 7.98 9.12 23.68
N THR A 639 9.13 8.78 24.25
CA THR A 639 9.52 9.17 25.62
C THR A 639 10.58 10.27 25.64
N GLU A 640 11.26 10.49 24.52
CA GLU A 640 12.35 11.45 24.38
C GLU A 640 11.85 12.81 23.91
N LYS A 641 12.44 13.87 24.49
CA LYS A 641 12.25 15.25 24.07
C LYS A 641 13.14 15.53 22.86
N PHE A 642 12.60 16.23 21.86
CA PHE A 642 13.35 16.60 20.68
C PHE A 642 13.06 18.04 20.27
N ASN A 643 13.94 18.59 19.43
CA ASN A 643 13.73 19.88 18.79
C ASN A 643 13.42 19.67 17.32
N PHE A 644 12.68 20.60 16.71
CA PHE A 644 12.34 20.61 15.29
C PHE A 644 12.46 22.03 14.71
N ALA A 645 12.61 22.13 13.40
CA ALA A 645 12.74 23.40 12.69
C ALA A 645 11.37 23.87 12.18
N ALA A 646 10.75 24.79 12.91
CA ALA A 646 9.44 25.34 12.55
C ALA A 646 9.55 26.27 11.33
N GLY A 647 8.59 26.21 10.42
CA GLY A 647 8.64 26.93 9.15
C GLY A 647 9.48 26.24 8.08
N SER A 648 9.98 25.03 8.35
CA SER A 648 10.54 24.08 7.38
C SER A 648 11.65 24.57 6.42
N MET A 649 12.39 25.64 6.77
CA MET A 649 13.57 26.11 6.02
C MET A 649 14.84 25.80 6.80
N PHE A 650 15.70 24.95 6.25
CA PHE A 650 16.91 24.50 6.94
C PHE A 650 17.91 23.85 5.98
N TRP A 651 19.17 23.84 6.39
CA TRP A 651 20.21 23.01 5.80
C TRP A 651 20.22 21.64 6.46
N PHE A 652 20.57 20.61 5.70
CA PHE A 652 20.61 19.24 6.21
C PHE A 652 21.62 18.38 5.47
N ARG A 653 22.01 17.27 6.12
CA ARG A 653 22.71 16.17 5.47
C ARG A 653 21.67 15.25 4.82
N PRO A 654 21.70 15.01 3.50
CA PRO A 654 20.69 14.18 2.83
C PRO A 654 20.45 12.82 3.49
N ARG A 655 21.53 12.15 3.94
CA ARG A 655 21.44 10.85 4.65
C ARG A 655 20.56 10.85 5.91
N VAL A 656 20.36 12.00 6.55
CA VAL A 656 19.53 12.12 7.77
C VAL A 656 18.06 11.89 7.47
N PHE A 657 17.62 12.18 6.25
CA PHE A 657 16.23 12.06 5.82
C PHE A 657 15.87 10.68 5.25
N LYS A 658 16.83 9.76 5.19
CA LYS A 658 16.57 8.38 4.76
C LYS A 658 15.39 7.73 5.49
N PRO A 659 15.26 7.82 6.84
CA PRO A 659 14.14 7.19 7.53
C PRO A 659 12.77 7.73 7.12
N VAL A 660 12.63 9.03 6.81
CA VAL A 660 11.33 9.58 6.35
C VAL A 660 11.03 9.19 4.91
N LEU A 661 12.04 9.00 4.06
CA LEU A 661 11.85 8.41 2.73
C LEU A 661 11.44 6.93 2.85
N ASP A 662 12.05 6.19 3.78
CA ASP A 662 11.76 4.78 4.04
C ASP A 662 10.35 4.58 4.66
N LEU A 663 9.73 5.62 5.23
CA LEU A 663 8.31 5.60 5.63
C LEU A 663 7.35 5.44 4.44
N ASN A 664 7.82 5.71 3.21
CA ASN A 664 7.05 5.58 1.97
C ASN A 664 5.68 6.25 2.05
N ILE A 665 5.67 7.52 2.49
CA ILE A 665 4.44 8.29 2.65
C ILE A 665 3.82 8.51 1.27
N LEU A 666 2.58 8.04 1.09
CA LEU A 666 1.87 8.21 -0.18
C LEU A 666 1.30 9.62 -0.30
N ASP A 667 1.15 10.07 -1.54
CA ASP A 667 0.51 11.33 -1.91
C ASP A 667 -0.89 11.44 -1.28
N CYS A 668 -1.61 10.31 -1.23
CA CYS A 668 -2.95 10.23 -0.65
C CYS A 668 -3.01 10.40 0.87
N GLU A 669 -1.90 10.27 1.59
CA GLU A 669 -1.86 10.45 3.05
C GLU A 669 -1.85 11.93 3.46
N PHE A 670 -1.48 12.84 2.55
CA PHE A 670 -1.58 14.27 2.81
C PHE A 670 -3.02 14.73 2.66
N GLU A 671 -3.47 15.66 3.49
CA GLU A 671 -4.80 16.26 3.38
C GLU A 671 -4.90 17.12 2.11
N LYS A 672 -6.11 17.27 1.55
CA LYS A 672 -6.35 18.28 0.51
C LYS A 672 -6.19 19.67 1.12
N GLU A 673 -5.63 20.63 0.39
CA GLU A 673 -5.48 21.99 0.91
C GLU A 673 -6.84 22.73 0.89
N GLU A 674 -7.44 22.91 2.07
CA GLU A 674 -8.73 23.58 2.30
C GLU A 674 -8.58 24.78 3.26
N GLY A 675 -7.35 25.30 3.42
CA GLY A 675 -7.06 26.44 4.29
C GLY A 675 -6.78 26.07 5.75
N GLN A 676 -6.40 24.82 6.02
CA GLN A 676 -6.05 24.36 7.37
C GLN A 676 -4.86 25.15 7.94
N LEU A 677 -4.85 25.38 9.26
CA LEU A 677 -3.77 26.11 9.95
C LEU A 677 -2.82 25.21 10.76
N ASP A 678 -3.23 24.00 11.15
CA ASP A 678 -2.39 23.04 11.87
C ASP A 678 -2.99 21.63 11.75
N GLY A 679 -2.31 20.60 12.25
CA GLY A 679 -2.86 19.25 12.41
C GLY A 679 -2.83 18.38 11.16
N THR A 680 -2.27 18.87 10.06
CA THR A 680 -2.08 18.10 8.83
C THR A 680 -0.83 17.21 8.89
N LEU A 681 -0.75 16.22 8.01
CA LEU A 681 0.44 15.37 7.87
C LEU A 681 1.71 16.19 7.57
N ALA A 682 1.60 17.29 6.82
CA ALA A 682 2.71 18.19 6.55
C ALA A 682 3.27 18.81 7.85
N HIS A 683 2.40 19.34 8.73
CA HIS A 683 2.80 19.90 10.03
C HIS A 683 3.34 18.82 10.98
N SER A 684 2.80 17.60 10.89
CA SER A 684 3.31 16.45 11.64
C SER A 684 4.71 16.03 11.16
N LEU A 685 4.96 16.04 9.85
CA LEU A 685 6.25 15.71 9.28
C LEU A 685 7.33 16.74 9.62
N GLU A 686 6.98 18.03 9.67
CA GLU A 686 7.89 19.09 10.13
C GLU A 686 8.46 18.78 11.52
N ARG A 687 7.60 18.35 12.46
CA ARG A 687 8.01 17.90 13.80
C ARG A 687 8.78 16.59 13.74
N PHE A 688 8.29 15.64 12.94
CA PHE A 688 8.90 14.32 12.78
C PHE A 688 10.34 14.39 12.28
N PHE A 689 10.72 15.37 11.46
CA PHE A 689 12.12 15.53 11.01
C PHE A 689 13.09 15.71 12.18
N GLY A 690 12.66 16.42 13.23
CA GLY A 690 13.47 16.59 14.43
C GLY A 690 13.62 15.32 15.25
N LEU A 691 12.51 14.60 15.44
CA LEU A 691 12.52 13.28 16.06
C LEU A 691 13.41 12.29 15.29
N MET A 692 13.27 12.26 13.96
CA MET A 692 14.05 11.41 13.07
C MET A 692 15.54 11.69 13.19
N ALA A 693 15.93 12.97 13.21
CA ALA A 693 17.31 13.36 13.42
C ALA A 693 17.83 12.83 14.77
N LEU A 694 17.08 13.03 15.86
CA LEU A 694 17.44 12.53 17.19
C LEU A 694 17.61 11.01 17.21
N LYS A 695 16.62 10.27 16.70
CA LYS A 695 16.62 8.79 16.67
C LYS A 695 17.71 8.21 15.77
N SER A 696 18.15 8.96 14.78
CA SER A 696 19.29 8.62 13.92
C SER A 696 20.64 9.04 14.52
N GLY A 697 20.67 9.54 15.77
CA GLY A 697 21.88 9.97 16.47
C GLY A 697 22.42 11.34 16.05
N PHE A 698 21.62 12.13 15.33
CA PHE A 698 21.95 13.48 14.87
C PHE A 698 21.32 14.56 15.75
N LYS A 699 21.85 15.77 15.63
CA LYS A 699 21.36 16.98 16.30
C LYS A 699 20.86 18.01 15.28
N ILE A 700 19.87 18.79 15.71
CA ILE A 700 19.56 20.08 15.11
C ILE A 700 20.39 21.15 15.83
N VAL A 701 21.05 22.01 15.06
CA VAL A 701 21.90 23.09 15.58
C VAL A 701 21.43 24.44 14.99
N PRO A 702 21.44 25.53 15.75
CA PRO A 702 21.11 26.86 15.22
C PRO A 702 22.15 27.33 14.20
N SER A 703 21.72 28.12 13.21
CA SER A 703 22.61 28.92 12.35
C SER A 703 23.01 30.26 12.98
N ASP A 704 22.51 30.58 14.18
CA ASP A 704 22.82 31.81 14.89
C ASP A 704 24.33 31.94 15.16
N GLY A 705 24.90 33.13 14.97
CA GLY A 705 26.34 33.38 15.05
C GLY A 705 27.11 33.14 13.75
N VAL A 706 26.47 32.57 12.72
CA VAL A 706 27.06 32.41 11.38
C VAL A 706 27.08 33.73 10.61
N ASP A 707 26.13 34.64 10.86
CA ASP A 707 25.92 35.85 10.05
C ASP A 707 26.52 37.15 10.65
N GLY A 708 27.23 37.07 11.78
CA GLY A 708 27.81 38.26 12.44
C GLY A 708 26.79 39.29 12.98
N GLY A 709 25.49 38.99 12.87
CA GLY A 709 24.41 39.77 13.48
C GLY A 709 24.29 39.48 14.98
N THR A 710 24.00 40.52 15.76
CA THR A 710 23.68 40.42 17.19
C THR A 710 22.53 39.43 17.43
N GLU A 711 22.61 38.65 18.52
CA GLU A 711 21.53 37.79 19.05
C GLU A 711 20.25 38.61 19.26
N LYS A 712 19.43 38.80 18.22
CA LYS A 712 18.05 39.27 18.40
C LYS A 712 17.17 38.04 18.57
N LYS A 713 16.92 37.72 19.84
CA LYS A 713 15.94 36.69 20.24
C LYS A 713 14.56 37.05 19.69
N TYR A 714 14.08 36.30 18.71
CA TYR A 714 12.73 36.44 18.17
C TYR A 714 11.70 36.10 19.26
N LYS A 715 10.66 36.95 19.41
CA LYS A 715 9.73 36.97 20.56
C LYS A 715 8.96 35.65 20.82
N TYR A 716 8.79 34.79 19.82
CA TYR A 716 7.94 33.60 19.93
C TYR A 716 8.60 32.38 20.57
N ALA A 717 9.92 32.20 20.40
CA ALA A 717 10.65 31.09 21.03
C ALA A 717 10.69 31.19 22.57
N ASP A 718 10.49 32.40 23.11
CA ASP A 718 10.59 32.71 24.55
C ASP A 718 9.23 32.72 25.28
N ALA A 719 8.10 32.81 24.57
CA ALA A 719 6.77 32.97 25.19
C ALA A 719 6.32 31.71 25.97
N ALA A 720 6.55 30.50 25.44
CA ALA A 720 6.22 29.25 26.13
C ALA A 720 7.22 28.90 27.25
N ARG A 721 8.51 29.24 27.07
CA ARG A 721 9.54 29.04 28.11
C ARG A 721 9.29 29.87 29.37
N ARG A 722 8.70 31.06 29.25
CA ARG A 722 8.43 31.96 30.38
C ARG A 722 7.21 31.59 31.22
N THR A 723 6.26 30.84 30.67
CA THR A 723 4.96 30.57 31.32
C THR A 723 4.86 29.17 31.93
N GLY A 724 5.75 28.24 31.56
CA GLY A 724 5.79 26.88 32.13
C GLY A 724 4.53 26.04 31.87
N LYS A 725 3.67 26.46 30.94
CA LYS A 725 2.42 25.79 30.57
C LYS A 725 2.44 25.42 29.08
N GLU A 726 1.84 24.29 28.73
CA GLU A 726 1.50 23.97 27.33
C GLU A 726 0.72 25.15 26.73
N MET A 727 1.08 25.60 25.53
CA MET A 727 0.28 26.62 24.85
C MET A 727 -1.04 25.99 24.41
N PRO A 728 -2.19 26.69 24.57
CA PRO A 728 -3.49 26.17 24.16
C PRO A 728 -3.52 25.80 22.66
N ASP A 729 -4.33 24.78 22.33
CA ASP A 729 -4.56 24.32 20.96
C ASP A 729 -4.90 25.50 20.02
N GLY A 730 -4.04 25.75 19.04
CA GLY A 730 -4.24 26.77 18.00
C GLY A 730 -3.36 28.03 18.09
N GLU A 731 -2.44 28.14 19.07
CA GLU A 731 -1.54 29.30 19.17
C GLU A 731 -0.15 29.11 18.53
N CYS A 732 0.18 27.91 18.02
CA CYS A 732 1.48 27.67 17.38
C CYS A 732 1.62 28.43 16.03
N GLU A 733 0.50 28.78 15.38
CA GLU A 733 0.46 29.53 14.11
C GLU A 733 -0.35 30.85 14.15
N LYS A 734 -1.00 31.21 15.26
CA LYS A 734 -1.42 32.61 15.52
C LYS A 734 -0.20 33.44 15.89
#